data_AF-A0AAC8YGS0-F1
#
_entry.id   AF-A0AAC8YGS0-F1
#
_cell.length_a   1.000
_cell.length_b   1.000
_cell.length_c   1.000
_cell.angle_alpha   90.00
_cell.angle_beta   90.00
_cell.angle_gamma   90.00
#
_symmetry.space_group_name_H-M   'P 1'
#
loop_
_entity.id
_entity.type
_entity.pdbx_description
1 polymer ?
#
loop_
_entity_poly.entity_id
_entity_poly.type
_entity_poly.pdbx_seq_one_letter_code
_entity_poly.pdbx_strand_id
1 'polypeptide(L)'
;MVSSDQEAKRARADVVLAALRDTSPATVRDLVTKTGFSRPTVISLLGALESHGVVRQSQGGAGNAVGRPAASWEIEPAAGIIVAADVLVSSALVVVASIHGGILSARTVAIHSQQREARLAEVSEMIAEAAGRQAPGHGALRQIAISTTGVIDGDGVIQRSDLVPQWNGLPLAAEISSRLGVPVAVDNDINMAALGEFSARRQAGSIAPDADLLMVQMTRGFNTGLVLGGRVHHGRQWNAGEVSDILGQPLDKFDSPTDEWVESAAVAIGSVAAVIDPDLIVITGPTPASLLAIRRVVARLISNRPVGAPPLPAEVSGLGWAASVSGALAVALHTAAGTLLGIPDPRPVPFRNFDLVTAELEKGPHSTMTTTVPSQLRTDTLRVGVVGVGARASLALNSELEENNGAITAVAEPHHLARERVVSRLKKDPDEISISPDVDGLIKAGVDVAFVTSPDDTHADATCALLEAGIPVYLEKPLAITLDSATRVLTTAYETGTKLYVGHNMRHMNVVRSMRDLIRTGRIGEVKAIWCRHFVGNGGDYYFKDWHATREHGTGLLLQKAAHDIDVMHWFADSHTTDVVAMGGQTLYNQVSDRRDNTDDLMVDWFSHDNWPPLTQKGLNPVIDVEDLSMMLMRMESGVFASYEQCHYTPDYWRNYTVIGTEGRIENFGDGEGGLIRLWNHRTEYSAEGDEQFPILGDANGHGDADVLTVTEFIRFVRSGARTDTSPLGAWYAVAAGIQATDSLRHGSTPRQIPSLPGEIVTYFLNNQVK
;
A
#
# COMPACT_ATOMS: atom_id res chain seq x y z
N MET A 1 40.47 -13.75 -21.53
CA MET A 1 40.37 -15.20 -21.30
C MET A 1 41.40 -15.59 -20.26
N VAL A 2 40.95 -15.84 -19.03
CA VAL A 2 41.73 -16.47 -17.98
C VAL A 2 42.02 -17.92 -18.45
N SER A 3 43.21 -18.47 -18.23
CA SER A 3 43.49 -19.84 -18.67
C SER A 3 42.68 -20.83 -17.83
N SER A 4 42.23 -21.95 -18.41
CA SER A 4 41.46 -23.00 -17.70
C SER A 4 42.16 -23.52 -16.44
N ASP A 5 43.49 -23.46 -16.42
CA ASP A 5 44.32 -23.85 -15.27
C ASP A 5 44.25 -22.83 -14.12
N GLN A 6 44.08 -21.53 -14.41
CA GLN A 6 43.86 -20.51 -13.39
C GLN A 6 42.46 -20.61 -12.75
N GLU A 7 41.42 -20.93 -13.52
CA GLU A 7 40.07 -21.17 -12.99
C GLU A 7 40.06 -22.41 -12.08
N ALA A 8 40.67 -23.50 -12.50
CA ALA A 8 40.81 -24.70 -11.68
C ALA A 8 41.58 -24.43 -10.38
N LYS A 9 42.63 -23.59 -10.42
CA LYS A 9 43.38 -23.19 -9.23
C LYS A 9 42.54 -22.36 -8.27
N ARG A 10 41.73 -21.42 -8.76
CA ARG A 10 40.83 -20.60 -7.93
C ARG A 10 39.71 -21.43 -7.29
N ALA A 11 39.13 -22.37 -8.04
CA ALA A 11 38.14 -23.32 -7.50
C ALA A 11 38.74 -24.19 -6.37
N ARG A 12 40.00 -24.63 -6.50
CA ARG A 12 40.71 -25.34 -5.41
C ARG A 12 41.00 -24.43 -4.21
N ALA A 13 41.28 -23.16 -4.43
CA ALA A 13 41.48 -22.19 -3.35
C ALA A 13 40.21 -22.04 -2.49
N ASP A 14 39.04 -22.01 -3.14
CA ASP A 14 37.74 -22.00 -2.45
C ASP A 14 37.55 -23.24 -1.54
N VAL A 15 37.92 -24.44 -2.03
CA VAL A 15 37.89 -25.67 -1.22
C VAL A 15 38.79 -25.57 0.02
N VAL A 16 40.00 -25.04 -0.13
CA VAL A 16 40.94 -24.85 0.99
C VAL A 16 40.41 -23.80 1.98
N LEU A 17 39.84 -22.70 1.49
CA LEU A 17 39.29 -21.65 2.34
C LEU A 17 38.07 -22.14 3.14
N ALA A 18 37.19 -22.93 2.51
CA ALA A 18 36.07 -23.58 3.19
C ALA A 18 36.57 -24.54 4.29
N ALA A 19 37.55 -25.40 3.99
CA ALA A 19 38.12 -26.30 4.99
C ALA A 19 38.81 -25.55 6.15
N LEU A 20 39.45 -24.41 5.86
CA LEU A 20 40.05 -23.55 6.87
C LEU A 20 38.99 -22.91 7.77
N ARG A 21 37.88 -22.41 7.21
CA ARG A 21 36.75 -21.88 7.99
C ARG A 21 36.29 -22.91 9.03
N ASP A 22 36.09 -24.16 8.63
CA ASP A 22 35.57 -25.22 9.52
C ASP A 22 36.56 -25.67 10.61
N THR A 23 37.83 -25.26 10.54
CA THR A 23 38.90 -25.80 11.41
C THR A 23 39.90 -24.74 11.87
N SER A 24 39.56 -23.45 11.78
CA SER A 24 40.50 -22.35 12.07
C SER A 24 40.78 -22.22 13.59
N PRO A 25 42.04 -22.12 14.03
CA PRO A 25 43.27 -22.22 13.25
C PRO A 25 43.60 -23.67 12.85
N ALA A 26 44.06 -23.90 11.62
CA ALA A 26 44.33 -25.23 11.06
C ALA A 26 45.79 -25.39 10.61
N THR A 27 46.37 -26.57 10.81
CA THR A 27 47.67 -26.89 10.20
C THR A 27 47.50 -27.33 8.74
N VAL A 28 48.60 -27.30 7.98
CA VAL A 28 48.59 -27.86 6.60
C VAL A 28 48.14 -29.33 6.58
N ARG A 29 48.45 -30.10 7.63
CA ARG A 29 48.02 -31.50 7.74
C ARG A 29 46.50 -31.62 7.85
N ASP A 30 45.87 -30.76 8.63
CA ASP A 30 44.42 -30.76 8.83
C ASP A 30 43.71 -30.42 7.52
N LEU A 31 44.23 -29.42 6.80
CA LEU A 31 43.70 -29.00 5.50
C LEU A 31 43.90 -30.06 4.40
N VAL A 32 45.05 -30.75 4.36
CA VAL A 32 45.26 -31.90 3.46
C VAL A 32 44.23 -33.00 3.75
N THR A 33 43.98 -33.28 5.02
CA THR A 33 43.03 -34.32 5.44
C THR A 33 41.59 -33.98 5.04
N LYS A 34 41.16 -32.72 5.25
CA LYS A 34 39.81 -32.28 4.88
C LYS A 34 39.59 -32.09 3.38
N THR A 35 40.60 -31.64 2.63
CA THR A 35 40.45 -31.31 1.20
C THR A 35 40.79 -32.46 0.27
N GLY A 36 41.59 -33.43 0.73
CA GLY A 36 42.14 -34.49 -0.11
C GLY A 36 43.24 -34.05 -1.08
N PHE A 37 43.67 -32.78 -1.03
CA PHE A 37 44.72 -32.26 -1.90
C PHE A 37 46.13 -32.63 -1.40
N SER A 38 47.09 -32.67 -2.33
CA SER A 38 48.48 -32.91 -1.97
C SER A 38 49.03 -31.77 -1.09
N ARG A 39 49.95 -32.09 -0.18
CA ARG A 39 50.60 -31.09 0.70
C ARG A 39 51.22 -29.91 -0.08
N PRO A 40 51.96 -30.11 -1.20
CA PRO A 40 52.45 -29.00 -2.02
C PRO A 40 51.33 -28.11 -2.58
N THR A 41 50.21 -28.71 -3.00
CA THR A 41 49.04 -27.97 -3.51
C THR A 41 48.44 -27.08 -2.43
N VAL A 42 48.19 -27.61 -1.22
CA VAL A 42 47.63 -26.83 -0.10
C VAL A 42 48.54 -25.67 0.27
N ILE A 43 49.87 -25.88 0.35
CA ILE A 43 50.83 -24.81 0.64
C ILE A 43 50.80 -23.72 -0.44
N SER A 44 50.76 -24.12 -1.72
CA SER A 44 50.69 -23.15 -2.82
C SER A 44 49.40 -22.32 -2.80
N LEU A 45 48.26 -22.92 -2.42
CA LEU A 45 46.98 -22.23 -2.34
C LEU A 45 46.92 -21.31 -1.11
N LEU A 46 47.45 -21.73 0.04
CA LEU A 46 47.58 -20.88 1.23
C LEU A 46 48.47 -19.67 0.96
N GLY A 47 49.62 -19.84 0.29
CA GLY A 47 50.47 -18.72 -0.10
C GLY A 47 49.78 -17.74 -1.05
N ALA A 48 48.93 -18.24 -1.96
CA ALA A 48 48.11 -17.39 -2.82
C ALA A 48 47.07 -16.62 -2.00
N LEU A 49 46.34 -17.27 -1.10
CA LEU A 49 45.37 -16.62 -0.22
C LEU A 49 46.02 -15.59 0.72
N GLU A 50 47.22 -15.88 1.23
CA GLU A 50 48.00 -14.97 2.08
C GLU A 50 48.43 -13.71 1.32
N SER A 51 48.90 -13.87 0.07
CA SER A 51 49.26 -12.72 -0.78
C SER A 51 48.08 -11.80 -1.11
N HIS A 52 46.85 -12.29 -0.99
CA HIS A 52 45.62 -11.51 -1.15
C HIS A 52 45.03 -11.04 0.20
N GLY A 53 45.74 -11.26 1.32
CA GLY A 53 45.31 -10.84 2.66
C GLY A 53 44.10 -11.60 3.21
N VAL A 54 43.86 -12.83 2.75
CA VAL A 54 42.69 -13.64 3.14
C VAL A 54 42.98 -14.54 4.34
N VAL A 55 44.23 -15.01 4.42
CA VAL A 55 44.71 -15.90 5.48
C VAL A 55 46.06 -15.42 5.96
N ARG A 56 46.42 -15.76 7.20
CA ARG A 56 47.75 -15.51 7.76
C ARG A 56 48.23 -16.72 8.54
N GLN A 57 49.54 -16.84 8.73
CA GLN A 57 50.07 -17.77 9.71
C GLN A 57 49.76 -17.29 11.13
N SER A 58 49.26 -18.19 11.99
CA SER A 58 49.04 -17.86 13.40
C SER A 58 50.37 -17.68 14.11
N GLN A 59 50.47 -16.63 14.91
CA GLN A 59 51.58 -16.48 15.84
C GLN A 59 51.31 -17.33 17.09
N GLY A 60 51.71 -18.60 17.06
CA GLY A 60 51.68 -19.46 18.24
C GLY A 60 52.69 -18.98 19.28
N GLY A 61 52.22 -18.64 20.48
CA GLY A 61 53.00 -18.11 21.59
C GLY A 61 54.20 -18.99 21.98
N ALA A 62 55.24 -18.33 22.47
CA ALA A 62 56.44 -18.92 23.07
C ALA A 62 56.10 -19.67 24.38
N GLY A 63 55.40 -20.80 24.27
CA GLY A 63 55.04 -21.67 25.40
C GLY A 63 55.71 -23.03 25.29
N ASN A 64 56.92 -23.15 25.82
CA ASN A 64 57.59 -24.35 26.35
C ASN A 64 57.24 -25.75 25.78
N ALA A 65 57.16 -25.91 24.45
CA ALA A 65 57.08 -27.22 23.81
C ALA A 65 58.41 -27.54 23.09
N VAL A 66 59.02 -28.67 23.44
CA VAL A 66 60.25 -29.17 22.82
C VAL A 66 59.92 -29.70 21.41
N GLY A 67 60.24 -28.91 20.39
CA GLY A 67 60.07 -29.23 18.96
C GLY A 67 59.63 -28.00 18.15
N ARG A 68 60.03 -27.88 16.88
CA ARG A 68 59.60 -26.76 16.01
C ARG A 68 58.08 -26.86 15.81
N PRO A 69 57.25 -25.93 16.32
CA PRO A 69 55.80 -26.02 16.17
C PRO A 69 55.42 -26.03 14.69
N ALA A 70 54.45 -26.87 14.31
CA ALA A 70 53.92 -26.84 12.95
C ALA A 70 53.22 -25.50 12.72
N ALA A 71 53.55 -24.80 11.62
CA ALA A 71 52.90 -23.55 11.25
C ALA A 71 51.40 -23.79 11.07
N SER A 72 50.58 -23.15 11.91
CA SER A 72 49.13 -23.11 11.78
C SER A 72 48.71 -21.87 10.99
N TRP A 73 47.61 -22.00 10.27
CA TRP A 73 47.03 -20.97 9.45
C TRP A 73 45.67 -20.60 10.02
N GLU A 74 45.34 -19.32 9.93
CA GLU A 74 44.03 -18.82 10.29
C GLU A 74 43.58 -17.80 9.26
N ILE A 75 42.30 -17.51 9.32
CA ILE A 75 41.68 -16.45 8.53
C ILE A 75 42.20 -15.10 9.01
N GLU A 76 42.53 -14.20 8.09
CA GLU A 76 42.94 -12.84 8.41
C GLU A 76 41.72 -12.05 8.92
N PRO A 77 41.65 -11.69 10.23
CA PRO A 77 40.48 -10.98 10.76
C PRO A 77 40.24 -9.64 10.06
N ALA A 78 41.31 -9.01 9.55
CA ALA A 78 41.27 -7.72 8.84
C ALA A 78 41.02 -7.84 7.32
N ALA A 79 40.60 -9.01 6.80
CA ALA A 79 40.39 -9.21 5.36
C ALA A 79 39.24 -8.33 4.81
N GLY A 80 38.30 -7.96 5.67
CA GLY A 80 37.23 -7.01 5.37
C GLY A 80 35.90 -7.40 6.02
N ILE A 81 34.94 -6.49 5.87
CA ILE A 81 33.56 -6.65 6.33
C ILE A 81 32.57 -6.52 5.18
N ILE A 82 31.38 -7.05 5.38
CA ILE A 82 30.20 -6.84 4.55
C ILE A 82 29.07 -6.28 5.40
N VAL A 83 28.09 -5.66 4.74
CA VAL A 83 26.83 -5.24 5.36
C VAL A 83 25.66 -5.92 4.66
N ALA A 84 24.77 -6.49 5.46
CA ALA A 84 23.43 -6.90 5.05
C ALA A 84 22.43 -5.96 5.72
N ALA A 85 21.51 -5.38 4.95
CA ALA A 85 20.46 -4.53 5.50
C ALA A 85 19.10 -5.01 5.03
N ASP A 86 18.14 -5.15 5.95
CA ASP A 86 16.72 -5.30 5.62
C ASP A 86 16.04 -3.96 5.86
N VAL A 87 15.60 -3.31 4.78
CA VAL A 87 15.07 -1.94 4.82
C VAL A 87 13.57 -1.98 4.61
N LEU A 88 12.82 -1.70 5.67
CA LEU A 88 11.36 -1.63 5.70
C LEU A 88 10.89 -0.16 5.62
N VAL A 89 9.58 0.08 5.75
CA VAL A 89 8.99 1.43 5.68
C VAL A 89 9.51 2.37 6.76
N SER A 90 9.58 1.91 8.02
CA SER A 90 9.91 2.76 9.17
C SER A 90 11.13 2.30 9.97
N SER A 91 11.80 1.23 9.54
CA SER A 91 13.01 0.75 10.19
C SER A 91 13.91 -0.01 9.23
N ALA A 92 15.19 -0.09 9.56
CA ALA A 92 16.17 -0.95 8.91
C ALA A 92 16.90 -1.82 9.95
N LEU A 93 17.03 -3.11 9.69
CA LEU A 93 17.93 -3.99 10.42
C LEU A 93 19.25 -4.06 9.66
N VAL A 94 20.31 -3.50 10.25
CA VAL A 94 21.65 -3.46 9.67
C VAL A 94 22.55 -4.46 10.39
N VAL A 95 23.06 -5.43 9.63
CA VAL A 95 23.94 -6.49 10.11
C VAL A 95 25.32 -6.32 9.46
N VAL A 96 26.36 -6.25 10.30
CA VAL A 96 27.75 -6.21 9.86
C VAL A 96 28.38 -7.57 10.17
N ALA A 97 29.02 -8.16 9.17
CA ALA A 97 29.75 -9.41 9.33
C ALA A 97 31.14 -9.33 8.69
N SER A 98 32.08 -10.12 9.19
CA SER A 98 33.32 -10.40 8.48
C SER A 98 33.02 -11.12 7.17
N ILE A 99 33.85 -10.93 6.14
CA ILE A 99 33.75 -11.66 4.86
C ILE A 99 33.86 -13.20 4.99
N HIS A 100 34.16 -13.70 6.19
CA HIS A 100 34.24 -15.11 6.52
C HIS A 100 33.01 -15.65 7.27
N GLY A 101 31.97 -14.84 7.44
CA GLY A 101 30.66 -15.25 7.96
C GLY A 101 30.45 -15.00 9.46
N GLY A 102 31.45 -14.48 10.18
CA GLY A 102 31.27 -14.09 11.58
C GLY A 102 30.50 -12.78 11.70
N ILE A 103 29.29 -12.82 12.26
CA ILE A 103 28.48 -11.62 12.53
C ILE A 103 29.11 -10.85 13.69
N LEU A 104 29.36 -9.56 13.47
CA LEU A 104 30.05 -8.64 14.38
C LEU A 104 29.07 -7.74 15.13
N SER A 105 27.99 -7.31 14.46
CA SER A 105 26.93 -6.52 15.07
C SER A 105 25.63 -6.62 14.26
N ALA A 106 24.50 -6.55 14.95
CA ALA A 106 23.18 -6.33 14.38
C ALA A 106 22.52 -5.17 15.11
N ARG A 107 21.90 -4.25 14.37
CA ARG A 107 21.18 -3.11 14.95
C ARG A 107 19.93 -2.78 14.14
N THR A 108 18.82 -2.62 14.84
CA THR A 108 17.63 -1.99 14.27
C THR A 108 17.75 -0.49 14.43
N VAL A 109 17.50 0.24 13.34
CA VAL A 109 17.47 1.70 13.31
C VAL A 109 16.13 2.14 12.74
N ALA A 110 15.51 3.17 13.33
CA ALA A 110 14.29 3.75 12.79
C ALA A 110 14.61 4.57 11.54
N ILE A 111 13.71 4.55 10.56
CA ILE A 111 13.76 5.42 9.38
C ILE A 111 12.64 6.45 9.52
N HIS A 112 13.00 7.72 9.56
CA HIS A 112 12.07 8.81 9.79
C HIS A 112 11.62 9.50 8.51
N SER A 113 12.51 9.57 7.52
CA SER A 113 12.22 10.31 6.30
C SER A 113 11.30 9.56 5.34
N GLN A 114 10.29 10.29 4.86
CA GLN A 114 9.38 9.89 3.79
C GLN A 114 9.69 10.62 2.47
N GLN A 115 10.73 11.45 2.42
CA GLN A 115 11.21 12.07 1.18
C GLN A 115 12.33 11.23 0.58
N ARG A 116 12.27 10.96 -0.74
CA ARG A 116 13.20 10.06 -1.46
C ARG A 116 14.66 10.29 -1.11
N GLU A 117 15.16 11.51 -1.31
CA GLU A 117 16.58 11.84 -1.14
C GLU A 117 16.99 11.79 0.33
N ALA A 118 16.22 12.39 1.23
CA ALA A 118 16.51 12.37 2.65
C ALA A 118 16.48 10.95 3.23
N ARG A 119 15.55 10.09 2.78
CA ARG A 119 15.47 8.67 3.16
C ARG A 119 16.68 7.88 2.66
N LEU A 120 17.09 8.12 1.41
CA LEU A 120 18.28 7.50 0.83
C LEU A 120 19.56 7.93 1.58
N ALA A 121 19.65 9.20 1.98
CA ALA A 121 20.72 9.69 2.84
C ALA A 121 20.71 9.01 4.20
N GLU A 122 19.54 8.90 4.85
CA GLU A 122 19.36 8.22 6.14
C GLU A 122 19.85 6.76 6.08
N VAL A 123 19.38 5.99 5.09
CA VAL A 123 19.79 4.58 4.89
C VAL A 123 21.29 4.46 4.63
N SER A 124 21.85 5.36 3.81
CA SER A 124 23.28 5.38 3.50
C SER A 124 24.12 5.67 4.74
N GLU A 125 23.69 6.63 5.57
CA GLU A 125 24.36 7.02 6.80
C GLU A 125 24.32 5.89 7.84
N MET A 126 23.17 5.23 8.00
CA MET A 126 23.03 4.06 8.89
C MET A 126 24.01 2.94 8.52
N ILE A 127 24.13 2.62 7.23
CA ILE A 127 25.05 1.59 6.73
C ILE A 127 26.50 2.03 6.95
N ALA A 128 26.84 3.28 6.61
CA ALA A 128 28.18 3.83 6.77
C ALA A 128 28.62 3.82 8.24
N GLU A 129 27.73 4.22 9.16
CA GLU A 129 28.00 4.26 10.59
C GLU A 129 28.23 2.84 11.14
N ALA A 130 27.36 1.89 10.78
CA ALA A 130 27.49 0.50 11.21
C ALA A 130 28.82 -0.11 10.75
N ALA A 131 29.19 0.08 9.48
CA ALA A 131 30.46 -0.40 8.93
C ALA A 131 31.67 0.31 9.58
N GLY A 132 31.61 1.64 9.75
CA GLY A 132 32.69 2.45 10.30
C GLY A 132 33.08 2.07 11.73
N ARG A 133 32.12 1.62 12.54
CA ARG A 133 32.38 1.12 13.91
C ARG A 133 33.18 -0.18 13.95
N GLN A 134 33.06 -1.03 12.93
CA GLN A 134 33.71 -2.35 12.88
C GLN A 134 35.02 -2.36 12.09
N ALA A 135 35.17 -1.44 11.12
CA ALA A 135 36.30 -1.40 10.20
C ALA A 135 37.69 -1.36 10.85
N PRO A 136 37.93 -0.62 11.97
CA PRO A 136 39.25 -0.58 12.62
C PRO A 136 39.78 -1.95 13.09
N GLY A 137 38.89 -2.89 13.41
CA GLY A 137 39.26 -4.23 13.88
C GLY A 137 39.18 -5.33 12.82
N HIS A 138 38.49 -5.08 11.70
CA HIS A 138 38.06 -6.13 10.76
C HIS A 138 38.31 -5.79 9.28
N GLY A 139 38.91 -4.63 8.98
CA GLY A 139 39.23 -4.20 7.63
C GLY A 139 38.11 -3.43 6.95
N ALA A 140 38.35 -3.02 5.70
CA ALA A 140 37.43 -2.17 4.95
C ALA A 140 36.11 -2.88 4.57
N LEU A 141 35.05 -2.09 4.37
CA LEU A 141 33.80 -2.56 3.77
C LEU A 141 34.04 -3.02 2.33
N ARG A 142 33.58 -4.23 2.00
CA ARG A 142 33.79 -4.86 0.69
C ARG A 142 32.53 -4.97 -0.15
N GLN A 143 31.39 -5.21 0.47
CA GLN A 143 30.13 -5.48 -0.20
C GLN A 143 28.95 -5.08 0.70
N ILE A 144 27.88 -4.61 0.07
CA ILE A 144 26.58 -4.41 0.70
C ILE A 144 25.54 -5.28 -0.04
N ALA A 145 24.61 -5.86 0.71
CA ALA A 145 23.36 -6.38 0.16
C ALA A 145 22.18 -5.80 0.93
N ILE A 146 21.14 -5.42 0.20
CA ILE A 146 19.94 -4.80 0.74
C ILE A 146 18.73 -5.64 0.33
N SER A 147 17.98 -6.07 1.32
CA SER A 147 16.60 -6.52 1.13
C SER A 147 15.68 -5.32 1.26
N THR A 148 14.67 -5.24 0.39
CA THR A 148 13.65 -4.21 0.50
C THR A 148 12.35 -4.56 -0.23
N THR A 149 11.26 -3.87 0.08
CA THR A 149 9.95 -4.15 -0.53
C THR A 149 9.82 -3.58 -1.95
N GLY A 150 9.36 -4.42 -2.87
CA GLY A 150 8.99 -4.03 -4.23
C GLY A 150 9.45 -5.03 -5.30
N VAL A 151 8.99 -4.82 -6.53
CA VAL A 151 9.47 -5.50 -7.74
C VAL A 151 10.82 -4.88 -8.12
N ILE A 152 11.89 -5.68 -8.11
CA ILE A 152 13.27 -5.19 -8.24
C ILE A 152 13.94 -5.93 -9.40
N ASP A 153 14.54 -5.18 -10.31
CA ASP A 153 15.23 -5.75 -11.46
C ASP A 153 16.68 -6.18 -11.13
N GLY A 154 17.34 -6.79 -12.12
CA GLY A 154 18.70 -7.32 -11.98
C GLY A 154 19.79 -6.28 -11.75
N ASP A 155 19.50 -5.00 -11.99
CA ASP A 155 20.42 -3.89 -11.72
C ASP A 155 20.14 -3.24 -10.35
N GLY A 156 19.15 -3.76 -9.60
CA GLY A 156 18.73 -3.23 -8.31
C GLY A 156 17.92 -1.94 -8.42
N VAL A 157 17.21 -1.74 -9.53
CA VAL A 157 16.22 -0.68 -9.69
C VAL A 157 14.87 -1.16 -9.17
N ILE A 158 14.24 -0.36 -8.30
CA ILE A 158 12.93 -0.68 -7.75
C ILE A 158 11.88 -0.24 -8.77
N GLN A 159 11.33 -1.20 -9.52
CA GLN A 159 10.35 -0.96 -10.58
C GLN A 159 9.00 -0.52 -9.99
N ARG A 160 8.56 -1.16 -8.91
CA ARG A 160 7.30 -0.88 -8.21
C ARG A 160 7.41 -1.23 -6.73
N SER A 161 6.98 -0.34 -5.84
CA SER A 161 6.86 -0.54 -4.41
C SER A 161 5.64 0.21 -3.89
N ASP A 162 4.62 -0.53 -3.45
CA ASP A 162 3.39 0.07 -2.93
C ASP A 162 3.55 0.58 -1.49
N LEU A 163 4.44 -0.07 -0.73
CA LEU A 163 4.71 0.23 0.67
C LEU A 163 5.69 1.41 0.85
N VAL A 164 6.63 1.58 -0.09
CA VAL A 164 7.54 2.72 -0.13
C VAL A 164 7.50 3.34 -1.53
N PRO A 165 6.44 4.09 -1.88
CA PRO A 165 6.27 4.66 -3.22
C PRO A 165 7.43 5.55 -3.68
N GLN A 166 8.18 6.11 -2.73
CA GLN A 166 9.38 6.89 -2.99
C GLN A 166 10.46 6.10 -3.72
N TRP A 167 10.43 4.77 -3.66
CA TRP A 167 11.38 3.92 -4.36
C TRP A 167 11.03 3.65 -5.83
N ASN A 168 9.83 3.98 -6.31
CA ASN A 168 9.44 3.71 -7.70
C ASN A 168 10.39 4.38 -8.71
N GLY A 169 11.03 3.56 -9.56
CA GLY A 169 12.04 3.97 -10.52
C GLY A 169 13.40 4.37 -9.93
N LEU A 170 13.66 4.11 -8.64
CA LEU A 170 14.91 4.44 -7.98
C LEU A 170 15.98 3.36 -8.26
N PRO A 171 17.13 3.71 -8.86
CA PRO A 171 18.28 2.79 -8.98
C PRO A 171 19.01 2.66 -7.63
N LEU A 172 18.36 2.03 -6.64
CA LEU A 172 18.81 2.02 -5.24
C LEU A 172 20.22 1.45 -5.09
N ALA A 173 20.54 0.38 -5.82
CA ALA A 173 21.88 -0.22 -5.81
C ALA A 173 22.96 0.79 -6.24
N ALA A 174 22.75 1.43 -7.39
CA ALA A 174 23.70 2.39 -7.96
C ALA A 174 23.87 3.63 -7.07
N GLU A 175 22.78 4.15 -6.51
CA GLU A 175 22.78 5.31 -5.63
C GLU A 175 23.58 5.07 -4.33
N ILE A 176 23.30 3.97 -3.63
CA ILE A 176 24.03 3.63 -2.40
C ILE A 176 25.49 3.26 -2.73
N SER A 177 25.72 2.59 -3.86
CA SER A 177 27.08 2.25 -4.30
C SER A 177 27.92 3.50 -4.57
N SER A 178 27.33 4.51 -5.23
CA SER A 178 27.95 5.81 -5.48
C SER A 178 28.30 6.54 -4.17
N ARG A 179 27.40 6.52 -3.18
CA ARG A 179 27.58 7.20 -1.89
C ARG A 179 28.64 6.53 -1.00
N LEU A 180 28.70 5.21 -1.01
CA LEU A 180 29.55 4.44 -0.09
C LEU A 180 30.81 3.86 -0.73
N GLY A 181 30.98 3.99 -2.05
CA GLY A 181 32.17 3.58 -2.78
C GLY A 181 32.42 2.06 -2.82
N VAL A 182 31.37 1.27 -2.59
CA VAL A 182 31.42 -0.20 -2.58
C VAL A 182 30.26 -0.79 -3.39
N PRO A 183 30.39 -1.99 -3.96
CA PRO A 183 29.29 -2.62 -4.69
C PRO A 183 28.10 -2.94 -3.77
N VAL A 184 26.89 -2.76 -4.30
CA VAL A 184 25.61 -2.99 -3.61
C VAL A 184 24.76 -3.94 -4.45
N ALA A 185 24.22 -4.98 -3.82
CA ALA A 185 23.16 -5.80 -4.39
C ALA A 185 21.83 -5.44 -3.70
N VAL A 186 20.74 -5.41 -4.46
CA VAL A 186 19.39 -5.14 -3.93
C VAL A 186 18.43 -6.17 -4.50
N ASP A 187 17.55 -6.71 -3.67
CA ASP A 187 16.48 -7.63 -4.11
C ASP A 187 15.25 -7.52 -3.20
N ASN A 188 14.15 -8.10 -3.65
CA ASN A 188 12.87 -8.14 -2.96
C ASN A 188 13.01 -8.89 -1.62
N ASP A 189 12.37 -8.38 -0.57
CA ASP A 189 12.39 -8.97 0.77
C ASP A 189 11.92 -10.42 0.82
N ILE A 190 10.92 -10.80 0.03
CA ILE A 190 10.43 -12.18 -0.01
C ILE A 190 11.41 -13.12 -0.72
N ASN A 191 12.11 -12.64 -1.75
CA ASN A 191 13.17 -13.38 -2.44
C ASN A 191 14.36 -13.59 -1.51
N MET A 192 14.76 -12.55 -0.78
CA MET A 192 15.82 -12.61 0.22
C MET A 192 15.42 -13.54 1.37
N ALA A 193 14.16 -13.50 1.82
CA ALA A 193 13.67 -14.42 2.85
C ALA A 193 13.73 -15.88 2.40
N ALA A 194 13.31 -16.18 1.16
CA ALA A 194 13.39 -17.52 0.59
C ALA A 194 14.84 -18.01 0.50
N LEU A 195 15.75 -17.16 0.03
CA LEU A 195 17.18 -17.47 -0.05
C LEU A 195 17.81 -17.65 1.34
N GLY A 196 17.40 -16.88 2.33
CA GLY A 196 17.85 -17.01 3.72
C GLY A 196 17.47 -18.36 4.32
N GLU A 197 16.20 -18.76 4.17
CA GLU A 197 15.70 -20.07 4.64
C GLU A 197 16.37 -21.24 3.90
N PHE A 198 16.57 -21.10 2.59
CA PHE A 198 17.30 -22.06 1.78
C PHE A 198 18.76 -22.20 2.24
N SER A 199 19.45 -21.07 2.45
CA SER A 199 20.86 -21.03 2.85
C SER A 199 21.07 -21.66 4.23
N ALA A 200 20.21 -21.35 5.20
CA ALA A 200 20.26 -21.91 6.54
C ALA A 200 20.05 -23.44 6.53
N ARG A 201 19.07 -23.93 5.75
CA ARG A 201 18.79 -25.36 5.60
C ARG A 201 19.91 -26.10 4.89
N ARG A 202 20.48 -25.49 3.84
CA ARG A 202 21.63 -26.04 3.13
C ARG A 202 22.84 -26.15 4.05
N GLN A 203 23.08 -25.15 4.90
CA GLN A 203 24.14 -25.19 5.91
C GLN A 203 23.89 -26.28 6.96
N ALA A 204 22.63 -26.50 7.37
CA ALA A 204 22.25 -27.57 8.28
C ALA A 204 22.27 -28.97 7.64
N GLY A 205 22.40 -29.06 6.31
CA GLY A 205 22.33 -30.31 5.56
C GLY A 205 20.92 -30.89 5.45
N SER A 206 19.88 -30.08 5.68
CA SER A 206 18.47 -30.51 5.62
C SER A 206 17.82 -30.34 4.25
N ILE A 207 18.49 -29.68 3.30
CA ILE A 207 18.03 -29.52 1.92
C ILE A 207 19.21 -29.67 0.94
N ALA A 208 18.95 -30.20 -0.25
CA ALA A 208 19.98 -30.39 -1.28
C ALA A 208 20.42 -29.05 -1.89
N PRO A 209 21.67 -28.94 -2.39
CA PRO A 209 22.19 -27.71 -3.01
C PRO A 209 21.41 -27.19 -4.22
N ASP A 210 20.69 -28.07 -4.91
CA ASP A 210 19.92 -27.86 -6.14
C ASP A 210 18.40 -27.98 -5.91
N ALA A 211 17.96 -28.04 -4.66
CA ALA A 211 16.55 -28.20 -4.32
C ALA A 211 15.70 -26.97 -4.65
N ASP A 212 14.41 -27.22 -4.83
CA ASP A 212 13.38 -26.22 -5.06
C ASP A 212 12.64 -25.90 -3.75
N LEU A 213 12.51 -24.61 -3.42
CA LEU A 213 11.86 -24.12 -2.22
C LEU A 213 10.84 -23.03 -2.55
N LEU A 214 9.61 -23.21 -2.08
CA LEU A 214 8.55 -22.21 -2.08
C LEU A 214 8.46 -21.57 -0.69
N MET A 215 8.83 -20.31 -0.60
CA MET A 215 8.58 -19.49 0.58
C MET A 215 7.22 -18.81 0.44
N VAL A 216 6.41 -18.84 1.48
CA VAL A 216 5.13 -18.13 1.56
C VAL A 216 5.10 -17.30 2.83
N GLN A 217 5.04 -15.99 2.67
CA GLN A 217 4.78 -15.07 3.77
C GLN A 217 3.32 -14.64 3.72
N MET A 218 2.58 -15.02 4.75
CA MET A 218 1.16 -14.71 4.91
C MET A 218 1.03 -13.44 5.76
N THR A 219 0.81 -12.28 5.14
CA THR A 219 0.62 -10.99 5.84
C THR A 219 -0.66 -10.33 5.35
N ARG A 220 -0.61 -9.24 4.57
CA ARG A 220 -1.79 -8.66 3.90
C ARG A 220 -2.23 -9.42 2.65
N GLY A 221 -1.50 -10.48 2.32
CA GLY A 221 -1.74 -11.44 1.25
C GLY A 221 -0.68 -12.54 1.29
N PHE A 222 -0.54 -13.26 0.19
CA PHE A 222 0.50 -14.28 -0.04
C PHE A 222 1.67 -13.69 -0.82
N ASN A 223 2.69 -13.21 -0.10
CA ASN A 223 3.97 -12.87 -0.74
C ASN A 223 4.74 -14.18 -0.88
N THR A 224 5.18 -14.52 -2.08
CA THR A 224 5.91 -15.77 -2.30
C THR A 224 7.29 -15.54 -2.88
N GLY A 225 8.26 -16.31 -2.39
CA GLY A 225 9.63 -16.28 -2.87
C GLY A 225 9.99 -17.67 -3.37
N LEU A 226 10.62 -17.74 -4.52
CA LEU A 226 10.91 -19.00 -5.21
C LEU A 226 12.42 -19.19 -5.28
N VAL A 227 12.92 -20.30 -4.75
CA VAL A 227 14.27 -20.79 -5.03
C VAL A 227 14.12 -22.03 -5.89
N LEU A 228 14.58 -21.99 -7.14
CA LEU A 228 14.52 -23.10 -8.08
C LEU A 228 15.94 -23.47 -8.54
N GLY A 229 16.29 -24.75 -8.54
CA GLY A 229 17.65 -25.22 -8.81
C GLY A 229 18.69 -24.62 -7.86
N GLY A 230 18.30 -24.36 -6.62
CA GLY A 230 19.14 -23.68 -5.61
C GLY A 230 19.41 -22.19 -5.87
N ARG A 231 18.64 -21.53 -6.75
CA ARG A 231 18.78 -20.10 -7.07
C ARG A 231 17.44 -19.38 -6.97
N VAL A 232 17.43 -18.13 -6.53
CA VAL A 232 16.22 -17.31 -6.55
C VAL A 232 15.69 -17.21 -8.00
N HIS A 233 14.38 -17.41 -8.16
CA HIS A 233 13.68 -17.30 -9.42
C HIS A 233 12.85 -16.01 -9.45
N HIS A 234 13.31 -15.01 -10.20
CA HIS A 234 12.64 -13.70 -10.31
C HIS A 234 11.55 -13.64 -11.40
N GLY A 235 11.50 -14.64 -12.29
CA GLY A 235 10.64 -14.61 -13.47
C GLY A 235 11.10 -13.63 -14.55
N ARG A 236 10.40 -13.61 -15.69
CA ARG A 236 10.81 -12.83 -16.88
C ARG A 236 10.73 -11.31 -16.66
N GLN A 237 9.78 -10.86 -15.85
CA GLN A 237 9.50 -9.45 -15.58
C GLN A 237 9.78 -9.08 -14.12
N TRP A 238 10.58 -9.88 -13.40
CA TRP A 238 10.90 -9.67 -11.99
C TRP A 238 9.69 -9.78 -11.04
N ASN A 239 8.57 -10.27 -11.56
CA ASN A 239 7.26 -10.36 -10.89
C ASN A 239 6.92 -11.79 -10.44
N ALA A 240 7.88 -12.72 -10.47
CA ALA A 240 7.61 -14.06 -9.96
C ALA A 240 7.35 -14.01 -8.46
N GLY A 241 6.26 -14.63 -8.04
CA GLY A 241 5.90 -14.76 -6.64
C GLY A 241 4.94 -13.71 -6.08
N GLU A 242 4.51 -12.75 -6.92
CA GLU A 242 3.47 -11.74 -6.61
C GLU A 242 2.07 -12.37 -6.73
N VAL A 243 1.78 -13.39 -5.91
CA VAL A 243 0.53 -14.17 -5.94
C VAL A 243 -0.63 -13.41 -5.28
N SER A 244 -0.33 -12.38 -4.48
CA SER A 244 -1.26 -11.65 -3.62
C SER A 244 -2.10 -10.57 -4.30
N ASP A 245 -1.71 -10.05 -5.48
CA ASP A 245 -2.48 -9.04 -6.24
C ASP A 245 -3.93 -9.52 -6.56
N ILE A 246 -4.23 -10.82 -6.38
CA ILE A 246 -5.47 -11.46 -6.86
C ILE A 246 -6.37 -12.00 -5.73
N LEU A 247 -5.85 -12.30 -4.52
CA LEU A 247 -6.55 -13.18 -3.57
C LEU A 247 -7.15 -12.50 -2.32
N GLY A 248 -6.80 -11.26 -1.99
CA GLY A 248 -7.50 -10.46 -0.96
C GLY A 248 -7.62 -11.09 0.45
N GLN A 249 -6.67 -11.92 0.88
CA GLN A 249 -6.71 -12.66 2.16
C GLN A 249 -5.65 -12.18 3.17
N PRO A 250 -5.91 -11.10 3.94
CA PRO A 250 -4.97 -10.64 4.97
C PRO A 250 -5.01 -11.52 6.22
N LEU A 251 -3.86 -12.08 6.64
CA LEU A 251 -3.66 -12.75 7.92
C LEU A 251 -3.40 -11.76 9.07
N ASP A 252 -2.88 -10.56 8.80
CA ASP A 252 -2.54 -9.54 9.82
C ASP A 252 -3.75 -8.97 10.57
N LYS A 253 -4.97 -9.28 10.11
CA LYS A 253 -6.24 -8.89 10.73
C LYS A 253 -6.85 -9.94 11.67
N PHE A 254 -6.24 -11.12 11.79
CA PHE A 254 -6.82 -12.23 12.55
C PHE A 254 -5.90 -12.70 13.67
N ASP A 255 -6.38 -12.63 14.91
CA ASP A 255 -5.77 -13.37 16.02
C ASP A 255 -5.99 -14.89 15.88
N SER A 256 -7.06 -15.30 15.19
CA SER A 256 -7.33 -16.68 14.80
C SER A 256 -8.26 -16.73 13.56
N PRO A 257 -7.79 -17.14 12.37
CA PRO A 257 -8.60 -17.15 11.16
C PRO A 257 -9.70 -18.24 11.17
N THR A 258 -10.77 -18.01 10.40
CA THR A 258 -11.88 -18.97 10.23
C THR A 258 -11.43 -20.22 9.46
N ASP A 259 -12.18 -21.33 9.57
CA ASP A 259 -11.89 -22.54 8.80
C ASP A 259 -11.96 -22.31 7.28
N GLU A 260 -12.88 -21.47 6.82
CA GLU A 260 -13.02 -21.10 5.40
C GLU A 260 -11.80 -20.32 4.90
N TRP A 261 -11.26 -19.42 5.72
CA TRP A 261 -10.02 -18.71 5.41
C TRP A 261 -8.85 -19.68 5.31
N VAL A 262 -8.74 -20.62 6.28
CA VAL A 262 -7.69 -21.65 6.28
C VAL A 262 -7.77 -22.54 5.04
N GLU A 263 -8.99 -22.92 4.64
CA GLU A 263 -9.23 -23.68 3.42
C GLU A 263 -8.75 -22.94 2.18
N SER A 264 -9.17 -21.67 2.04
CA SER A 264 -8.83 -20.84 0.89
C SER A 264 -7.32 -20.61 0.78
N ALA A 265 -6.66 -20.37 1.91
CA ALA A 265 -5.21 -20.23 1.99
C ALA A 265 -4.48 -21.52 1.58
N ALA A 266 -4.96 -22.68 2.04
CA ALA A 266 -4.41 -23.97 1.66
C ALA A 266 -4.60 -24.25 0.17
N VAL A 267 -5.77 -23.93 -0.41
CA VAL A 267 -6.00 -24.09 -1.86
C VAL A 267 -5.07 -23.20 -2.68
N ALA A 268 -4.86 -21.94 -2.28
CA ALA A 268 -3.96 -21.03 -2.96
C ALA A 268 -2.51 -21.54 -2.97
N ILE A 269 -1.97 -21.87 -1.79
CA ILE A 269 -0.61 -22.40 -1.65
C ILE A 269 -0.47 -23.72 -2.40
N GLY A 270 -1.46 -24.61 -2.28
CA GLY A 270 -1.46 -25.90 -2.96
C GLY A 270 -1.49 -25.77 -4.48
N SER A 271 -2.17 -24.75 -5.01
CA SER A 271 -2.22 -24.48 -6.46
C SER A 271 -0.86 -24.04 -7.00
N VAL A 272 -0.16 -23.15 -6.29
CA VAL A 272 1.20 -22.73 -6.67
C VAL A 272 2.16 -23.92 -6.58
N ALA A 273 2.10 -24.66 -5.48
CA ALA A 273 2.93 -25.84 -5.26
C ALA A 273 2.71 -26.93 -6.33
N ALA A 274 1.48 -27.10 -6.83
CA ALA A 274 1.18 -28.05 -7.90
C ALA A 274 1.79 -27.66 -9.26
N VAL A 275 2.07 -26.38 -9.48
CA VAL A 275 2.69 -25.88 -10.72
C VAL A 275 4.21 -26.01 -10.68
N ILE A 276 4.83 -25.67 -9.54
CA ILE A 276 6.29 -25.63 -9.41
C ILE A 276 6.89 -26.95 -8.90
N ASP A 277 6.10 -27.77 -8.21
CA ASP A 277 6.49 -29.04 -7.57
C ASP A 277 7.75 -28.92 -6.67
N PRO A 278 7.69 -28.12 -5.58
CA PRO A 278 8.88 -27.81 -4.80
C PRO A 278 9.26 -28.96 -3.86
N ASP A 279 10.56 -29.11 -3.57
CA ASP A 279 11.04 -30.04 -2.54
C ASP A 279 10.56 -29.63 -1.13
N LEU A 280 10.38 -28.33 -0.89
CA LEU A 280 9.95 -27.81 0.40
C LEU A 280 9.11 -26.53 0.27
N ILE A 281 8.03 -26.47 1.05
CA ILE A 281 7.26 -25.24 1.30
C ILE A 281 7.62 -24.71 2.69
N VAL A 282 7.98 -23.44 2.78
CA VAL A 282 8.23 -22.75 4.06
C VAL A 282 7.21 -21.63 4.21
N ILE A 283 6.50 -21.60 5.34
CA ILE A 283 5.44 -20.63 5.59
C ILE A 283 5.78 -19.77 6.81
N THR A 284 5.61 -18.46 6.70
CA THR A 284 5.81 -17.49 7.79
C THR A 284 4.63 -16.52 7.91
N GLY A 285 4.51 -15.84 9.05
CA GLY A 285 3.41 -14.92 9.35
C GLY A 285 3.87 -13.71 10.18
N PRO A 286 2.98 -12.71 10.38
CA PRO A 286 3.33 -11.42 10.95
C PRO A 286 3.63 -11.46 12.44
N THR A 287 3.11 -12.47 13.17
CA THR A 287 3.21 -12.54 14.63
C THR A 287 3.43 -13.98 15.12
N PRO A 288 3.96 -14.18 16.34
CA PRO A 288 3.97 -15.51 16.96
C PRO A 288 2.57 -16.15 17.09
N ALA A 289 1.51 -15.35 17.25
CA ALA A 289 0.13 -15.85 17.28
C ALA A 289 -0.29 -16.48 15.93
N SER A 290 0.28 -16.00 14.82
CA SER A 290 0.03 -16.53 13.47
C SER A 290 0.49 -17.98 13.29
N LEU A 291 1.37 -18.49 14.17
CA LEU A 291 1.90 -19.86 14.08
C LEU A 291 0.79 -20.92 14.15
N LEU A 292 -0.26 -20.69 14.93
CA LEU A 292 -1.38 -21.62 15.03
C LEU A 292 -2.17 -21.67 13.71
N ALA A 293 -2.41 -20.51 13.09
CA ALA A 293 -3.05 -20.40 11.79
C ALA A 293 -2.25 -21.12 10.71
N ILE A 294 -0.94 -20.87 10.64
CA ILE A 294 -0.04 -21.51 9.69
C ILE A 294 -0.07 -23.03 9.85
N ARG A 295 -0.03 -23.55 11.08
CA ARG A 295 -0.14 -24.99 11.33
C ARG A 295 -1.46 -25.59 10.84
N ARG A 296 -2.57 -24.85 10.98
CA ARG A 296 -3.88 -25.28 10.44
C ARG A 296 -3.88 -25.30 8.91
N VAL A 297 -3.26 -24.31 8.27
CA VAL A 297 -3.09 -24.27 6.80
C VAL A 297 -2.22 -25.43 6.32
N VAL A 298 -1.09 -25.72 6.97
CA VAL A 298 -0.24 -26.88 6.67
C VAL A 298 -1.02 -28.19 6.82
N ALA A 299 -1.77 -28.36 7.90
CA ALA A 299 -2.60 -29.55 8.11
C ALA A 299 -3.64 -29.69 6.99
N ARG A 300 -4.24 -28.58 6.55
CA ARG A 300 -5.24 -28.59 5.48
C ARG A 300 -4.64 -28.87 4.10
N LEU A 301 -3.48 -28.29 3.80
CA LEU A 301 -2.69 -28.58 2.60
C LEU A 301 -2.43 -30.09 2.48
N ILE A 302 -2.04 -30.73 3.58
CA ILE A 302 -1.79 -32.17 3.63
C ILE A 302 -3.09 -32.97 3.46
N SER A 303 -4.19 -32.57 4.13
CA SER A 303 -5.45 -33.32 4.06
C SER A 303 -6.14 -33.25 2.69
N ASN A 304 -5.91 -32.17 1.94
CA ASN A 304 -6.51 -31.97 0.62
C ASN A 304 -5.77 -32.72 -0.51
N ARG A 305 -4.66 -33.41 -0.20
CA ARG A 305 -3.92 -34.21 -1.19
C ARG A 305 -4.71 -35.48 -1.55
N PRO A 306 -4.80 -35.84 -2.84
CA PRO A 306 -5.36 -37.13 -3.25
C PRO A 306 -4.63 -38.31 -2.61
N VAL A 307 -5.37 -39.38 -2.31
CA VAL A 307 -4.80 -40.62 -1.78
C VAL A 307 -3.74 -41.16 -2.74
N GLY A 308 -2.50 -41.31 -2.26
CA GLY A 308 -1.37 -41.81 -3.05
C GLY A 308 -0.54 -40.73 -3.77
N ALA A 309 -0.88 -39.44 -3.63
CA ALA A 309 -0.01 -38.37 -4.09
C ALA A 309 1.33 -38.37 -3.33
N PRO A 310 2.45 -37.94 -3.95
CA PRO A 310 3.73 -37.73 -3.26
C PRO A 310 3.56 -36.85 -1.99
N PRO A 311 4.46 -36.92 -1.00
CA PRO A 311 4.44 -35.98 0.12
C PRO A 311 4.70 -34.54 -0.37
N LEU A 312 4.05 -33.55 0.25
CA LEU A 312 4.36 -32.13 0.08
C LEU A 312 4.94 -31.63 1.41
N PRO A 313 6.26 -31.55 1.56
CA PRO A 313 6.84 -31.07 2.81
C PRO A 313 6.48 -29.60 2.99
N ALA A 314 5.80 -29.27 4.08
CA ALA A 314 5.45 -27.91 4.42
C ALA A 314 5.80 -27.64 5.89
N GLU A 315 6.64 -26.62 6.10
CA GLU A 315 7.20 -26.27 7.39
C GLU A 315 6.91 -24.82 7.74
N VAL A 316 6.96 -24.52 9.04
CA VAL A 316 6.99 -23.14 9.52
C VAL A 316 8.43 -22.62 9.39
N SER A 317 8.56 -21.37 8.97
CA SER A 317 9.83 -20.64 8.93
C SER A 317 10.61 -20.76 10.25
N GLY A 318 11.87 -21.16 10.15
CA GLY A 318 12.77 -21.32 11.30
C GLY A 318 13.48 -20.02 11.65
N LEU A 319 13.69 -19.16 10.66
CA LEU A 319 14.35 -17.85 10.83
C LEU A 319 13.36 -16.74 11.19
N GLY A 320 12.06 -16.92 10.92
CA GLY A 320 11.04 -15.90 11.15
C GLY A 320 11.41 -14.58 10.46
N TRP A 321 11.42 -13.49 11.22
CA TRP A 321 11.78 -12.15 10.71
C TRP A 321 13.26 -11.99 10.36
N ALA A 322 14.13 -12.93 10.76
CA ALA A 322 15.52 -12.90 10.37
C ALA A 322 15.76 -13.45 8.95
N ALA A 323 14.76 -14.07 8.31
CA ALA A 323 14.91 -14.75 7.02
C ALA A 323 15.43 -13.78 5.94
N SER A 324 14.81 -12.61 5.83
CA SER A 324 15.14 -11.58 4.85
C SER A 324 16.59 -11.10 4.96
N VAL A 325 17.00 -10.61 6.14
CA VAL A 325 18.38 -10.17 6.38
C VAL A 325 19.39 -11.32 6.23
N SER A 326 18.99 -12.57 6.48
CA SER A 326 19.84 -13.75 6.26
C SER A 326 20.09 -14.02 4.78
N GLY A 327 19.10 -13.77 3.92
CA GLY A 327 19.28 -13.80 2.47
C GLY A 327 20.24 -12.71 2.00
N ALA A 328 20.05 -11.48 2.47
CA ALA A 328 20.97 -10.39 2.17
C ALA A 328 22.40 -10.73 2.64
N LEU A 329 22.56 -11.34 3.82
CA LEU A 329 23.85 -11.83 4.31
C LEU A 329 24.46 -12.89 3.39
N ALA A 330 23.66 -13.85 2.90
CA ALA A 330 24.08 -14.85 1.93
C ALA A 330 24.59 -14.21 0.63
N VAL A 331 23.83 -13.26 0.07
CA VAL A 331 24.18 -12.53 -1.16
C VAL A 331 25.47 -11.74 -0.99
N ALA A 332 25.59 -10.97 0.11
CA ALA A 332 26.77 -10.16 0.37
C ALA A 332 28.04 -11.03 0.51
N LEU A 333 27.96 -12.13 1.25
CA LEU A 333 29.08 -13.04 1.44
C LEU A 333 29.44 -13.82 0.17
N HIS A 334 28.45 -14.28 -0.58
CA HIS A 334 28.67 -14.95 -1.86
C HIS A 334 29.37 -14.02 -2.85
N THR A 335 28.89 -12.80 -3.00
CA THR A 335 29.47 -11.78 -3.90
C THR A 335 30.88 -11.39 -3.46
N ALA A 336 31.10 -11.17 -2.16
CA ALA A 336 32.41 -10.85 -1.62
C ALA A 336 33.41 -12.00 -1.82
N ALA A 337 32.99 -13.26 -1.57
CA ALA A 337 33.84 -14.42 -1.78
C ALA A 337 34.18 -14.63 -3.26
N GLY A 338 33.22 -14.45 -4.16
CA GLY A 338 33.42 -14.61 -5.60
C GLY A 338 34.39 -13.56 -6.14
N THR A 339 34.25 -12.32 -5.69
CA THR A 339 35.18 -11.22 -6.02
C THR A 339 36.58 -11.49 -5.48
N LEU A 340 36.69 -11.93 -4.23
CA LEU A 340 37.97 -12.19 -3.56
C LEU A 340 38.74 -13.34 -4.23
N LEU A 341 38.04 -14.40 -4.64
CA LEU A 341 38.63 -15.59 -5.24
C LEU A 341 38.70 -15.50 -6.77
N GLY A 342 37.99 -14.57 -7.39
CA GLY A 342 37.86 -14.43 -8.84
C GLY A 342 37.13 -15.61 -9.49
N ILE A 343 36.07 -16.12 -8.84
CA ILE A 343 35.20 -17.20 -9.35
C ILE A 343 33.73 -16.77 -9.28
N PRO A 344 32.89 -17.21 -10.23
CA PRO A 344 31.50 -16.76 -10.31
C PRO A 344 30.56 -17.40 -9.29
N ASP A 345 30.86 -18.62 -8.83
CA ASP A 345 29.99 -19.39 -7.93
C ASP A 345 30.84 -20.03 -6.80
N PRO A 346 31.30 -19.24 -5.82
CA PRO A 346 32.01 -19.76 -4.66
C PRO A 346 31.09 -20.58 -3.76
N ARG A 347 31.68 -21.49 -2.97
CA ARG A 347 30.95 -22.22 -1.94
C ARG A 347 30.30 -21.24 -0.94
N PRO A 348 29.06 -21.53 -0.48
CA PRO A 348 28.38 -20.72 0.52
C PRO A 348 29.24 -20.51 1.77
N VAL A 349 29.23 -19.30 2.30
CA VAL A 349 29.93 -18.96 3.53
C VAL A 349 28.97 -19.12 4.71
N PRO A 350 29.23 -20.06 5.65
CA PRO A 350 28.33 -20.27 6.79
C PRO A 350 28.37 -19.08 7.74
N PHE A 351 27.21 -18.70 8.27
CA PHE A 351 27.11 -17.61 9.25
C PHE A 351 27.41 -18.13 10.67
N ARG A 352 28.06 -17.30 11.48
CA ARG A 352 28.35 -17.55 12.91
C ARG A 352 27.90 -16.36 13.74
N ASN A 353 27.64 -16.61 15.02
CA ASN A 353 27.12 -15.61 15.97
C ASN A 353 25.75 -15.05 15.55
N PHE A 354 24.90 -15.91 14.98
CA PHE A 354 23.56 -15.52 14.56
C PHE A 354 22.67 -15.07 15.72
N ASP A 355 22.99 -15.50 16.95
CA ASP A 355 22.34 -15.03 18.18
C ASP A 355 22.34 -13.51 18.33
N LEU A 356 23.30 -12.78 17.73
CA LEU A 356 23.30 -11.31 17.71
C LEU A 356 22.12 -10.74 16.91
N VAL A 357 21.75 -11.37 15.79
CA VAL A 357 20.61 -10.97 14.96
C VAL A 357 19.31 -11.30 15.71
N THR A 358 19.21 -12.51 16.26
CA THR A 358 18.04 -12.93 17.04
C THR A 358 17.82 -12.03 18.25
N ALA A 359 18.87 -11.74 19.03
CA ALA A 359 18.79 -10.88 20.21
C ALA A 359 18.44 -9.41 19.87
N GLU A 360 18.75 -8.94 18.65
CA GLU A 360 18.34 -7.61 18.21
C GLU A 360 16.87 -7.58 17.80
N LEU A 361 16.39 -8.61 17.10
CA LEU A 361 14.99 -8.75 16.71
C LEU A 361 14.06 -8.90 17.93
N GLU A 362 14.52 -9.57 18.99
CA GLU A 362 13.78 -9.69 20.26
C GLU A 362 13.54 -8.34 20.97
N LYS A 363 14.26 -7.27 20.61
CA LYS A 363 14.04 -5.93 21.17
C LYS A 363 12.82 -5.21 20.60
N GLY A 364 12.21 -5.72 19.52
CA GLY A 364 10.85 -5.38 19.14
C GLY A 364 10.53 -4.21 18.18
N PRO A 365 11.42 -3.57 17.39
CA PRO A 365 10.99 -2.57 16.40
C PRO A 365 11.10 -2.99 14.93
N HIS A 366 11.52 -4.23 14.62
CA HIS A 366 11.74 -4.71 13.26
C HIS A 366 10.99 -6.03 13.00
N SER A 367 9.67 -5.93 12.79
CA SER A 367 8.80 -7.04 12.41
C SER A 367 8.24 -6.83 11.01
N THR A 368 7.87 -7.92 10.34
CA THR A 368 7.15 -7.89 9.05
C THR A 368 5.95 -6.96 9.10
N MET A 369 5.70 -6.29 7.97
CA MET A 369 4.66 -5.30 7.72
C MET A 369 3.31 -5.67 8.36
N THR A 370 3.09 -5.20 9.58
CA THR A 370 1.79 -4.64 9.94
C THR A 370 1.94 -3.15 9.68
N THR A 371 0.99 -2.50 8.99
CA THR A 371 0.98 -1.02 8.94
C THR A 371 0.61 -0.40 10.29
N THR A 372 0.73 -1.15 11.38
CA THR A 372 1.11 -0.53 12.63
C THR A 372 2.50 0.06 12.44
N VAL A 373 2.52 1.31 11.98
CA VAL A 373 3.20 2.34 12.78
C VAL A 373 3.00 1.93 14.24
N PRO A 374 4.00 1.97 15.13
CA PRO A 374 3.69 2.05 16.55
C PRO A 374 2.93 3.37 16.78
N SER A 375 1.69 3.48 16.29
CA SER A 375 0.66 4.10 17.07
C SER A 375 0.72 3.29 18.35
N GLN A 376 1.04 3.97 19.43
CA GLN A 376 0.15 3.84 20.57
C GLN A 376 -1.27 3.88 19.99
N LEU A 377 -1.83 2.74 19.58
CA LEU A 377 -3.25 2.62 19.34
C LEU A 377 -3.77 3.03 20.71
N ARG A 378 -4.33 4.22 20.80
CA ARG A 378 -5.22 4.52 21.90
C ARG A 378 -6.25 3.40 21.81
N THR A 379 -6.12 2.43 22.72
CA THR A 379 -7.09 1.36 22.93
C THR A 379 -8.43 1.94 23.37
N ASP A 380 -8.40 3.21 23.79
CA ASP A 380 -9.54 4.00 24.17
C ASP A 380 -10.48 4.20 22.98
N THR A 381 -11.76 3.93 23.22
CA THR A 381 -12.85 4.19 22.29
C THR A 381 -12.84 5.67 21.89
N LEU A 382 -12.88 5.96 20.58
CA LEU A 382 -12.90 7.33 20.07
C LEU A 382 -14.25 7.97 20.34
N ARG A 383 -14.26 9.17 20.94
CA ARG A 383 -15.48 9.97 21.10
C ARG A 383 -15.77 10.69 19.79
N VAL A 384 -16.91 10.39 19.19
CA VAL A 384 -17.29 10.84 17.85
C VAL A 384 -18.34 11.96 17.97
N GLY A 385 -18.07 13.08 17.31
CA GLY A 385 -19.01 14.17 17.11
C GLY A 385 -19.71 14.10 15.75
N VAL A 386 -20.98 14.53 15.68
CA VAL A 386 -21.70 14.69 14.40
C VAL A 386 -22.28 16.10 14.27
N VAL A 387 -21.95 16.81 13.19
CA VAL A 387 -22.51 18.10 12.82
C VAL A 387 -23.58 17.89 11.74
N GLY A 388 -24.83 18.21 12.08
CA GLY A 388 -26.01 17.99 11.24
C GLY A 388 -26.52 16.54 11.31
N VAL A 389 -27.71 16.33 11.87
CA VAL A 389 -28.36 15.02 12.05
C VAL A 389 -29.45 14.81 10.97
N GLY A 390 -29.11 15.12 9.72
CA GLY A 390 -29.97 14.97 8.55
C GLY A 390 -29.93 13.56 7.95
N ALA A 391 -30.29 13.45 6.66
CA ALA A 391 -30.39 12.16 5.97
C ALA A 391 -29.05 11.38 5.89
N ARG A 392 -27.91 12.08 5.78
CA ARG A 392 -26.58 11.46 5.70
C ARG A 392 -25.93 11.16 7.06
N ALA A 393 -26.51 11.62 8.17
CA ALA A 393 -25.90 11.49 9.50
C ALA A 393 -25.71 10.03 9.95
N SER A 394 -26.50 9.09 9.43
CA SER A 394 -26.34 7.66 9.71
C SER A 394 -24.99 7.10 9.27
N LEU A 395 -24.27 7.77 8.36
CA LEU A 395 -22.89 7.44 7.99
C LEU A 395 -21.98 7.33 9.22
N ALA A 396 -22.17 8.21 10.21
CA ALA A 396 -21.37 8.23 11.43
C ALA A 396 -21.52 6.94 12.27
N LEU A 397 -22.60 6.17 12.10
CA LEU A 397 -22.77 4.89 12.79
C LEU A 397 -21.72 3.86 12.41
N ASN A 398 -21.15 3.97 11.21
CA ASN A 398 -20.05 3.10 10.79
C ASN A 398 -18.80 3.30 11.66
N SER A 399 -18.67 4.42 12.38
CA SER A 399 -17.56 4.64 13.33
C SER A 399 -17.66 3.76 14.58
N GLU A 400 -18.85 3.25 14.90
CA GLU A 400 -19.12 2.41 16.07
C GLU A 400 -19.00 0.91 15.78
N LEU A 401 -18.68 0.54 14.54
CA LEU A 401 -18.31 -0.84 14.21
C LEU A 401 -17.09 -1.27 15.03
N GLU A 402 -17.02 -2.56 15.34
CA GLU A 402 -16.02 -3.13 16.25
C GLU A 402 -14.58 -2.80 15.81
N GLU A 403 -14.30 -2.87 14.50
CA GLU A 403 -13.00 -2.54 13.91
C GLU A 403 -12.62 -1.06 14.06
N ASN A 404 -13.60 -0.17 14.16
CA ASN A 404 -13.40 1.27 14.25
C ASN A 404 -13.34 1.75 15.70
N ASN A 405 -13.99 1.04 16.64
CA ASN A 405 -13.98 1.33 18.08
C ASN A 405 -14.20 2.82 18.37
N GLY A 406 -15.24 3.40 17.77
CA GLY A 406 -15.77 4.72 18.07
C GLY A 406 -17.07 4.65 18.86
N ALA A 407 -17.45 5.76 19.47
CA ALA A 407 -18.74 5.95 20.12
C ALA A 407 -19.22 7.37 19.86
N ILE A 408 -20.43 7.54 19.33
CA ILE A 408 -21.03 8.86 19.13
C ILE A 408 -21.41 9.44 20.49
N THR A 409 -20.77 10.54 20.89
CA THR A 409 -20.96 11.15 22.21
C THR A 409 -21.52 12.56 22.17
N ALA A 410 -21.47 13.24 21.02
CA ALA A 410 -21.98 14.59 20.88
C ALA A 410 -22.52 14.89 19.48
N VAL A 411 -23.51 15.78 19.40
CA VAL A 411 -24.06 16.28 18.15
C VAL A 411 -24.25 17.81 18.18
N ALA A 412 -24.06 18.42 17.03
CA ALA A 412 -24.44 19.82 16.75
C ALA A 412 -25.61 19.81 15.75
N GLU A 413 -26.81 20.14 16.24
CA GLU A 413 -28.05 20.12 15.47
C GLU A 413 -28.98 21.26 15.94
N PRO A 414 -29.08 22.38 15.19
CA PRO A 414 -29.90 23.52 15.57
C PRO A 414 -31.41 23.28 15.35
N HIS A 415 -31.80 22.27 14.57
CA HIS A 415 -33.21 22.04 14.26
C HIS A 415 -34.02 21.66 15.50
N HIS A 416 -35.27 22.12 15.57
CA HIS A 416 -36.13 21.85 16.74
C HIS A 416 -36.40 20.35 16.96
N LEU A 417 -36.27 19.54 15.90
CA LEU A 417 -36.37 18.07 15.92
C LEU A 417 -35.05 17.36 16.30
N ALA A 418 -34.03 18.07 16.80
CA ALA A 418 -32.71 17.52 17.09
C ALA A 418 -32.77 16.19 17.86
N ARG A 419 -33.52 16.16 18.97
CA ARG A 419 -33.65 14.97 19.81
C ARG A 419 -34.32 13.80 19.07
N GLU A 420 -35.35 14.08 18.27
CA GLU A 420 -36.04 13.06 17.47
C GLU A 420 -35.16 12.53 16.34
N ARG A 421 -34.36 13.39 15.73
CA ARG A 421 -33.38 13.03 14.69
C ARG A 421 -32.25 12.18 15.29
N VAL A 422 -31.76 12.49 16.49
CA VAL A 422 -30.78 11.66 17.22
C VAL A 422 -31.31 10.23 17.42
N VAL A 423 -32.55 10.09 17.91
CA VAL A 423 -33.18 8.78 18.11
C VAL A 423 -33.35 8.05 16.77
N SER A 424 -33.95 8.71 15.78
CA SER A 424 -34.36 8.05 14.55
C SER A 424 -33.19 7.77 13.58
N ARG A 425 -32.19 8.65 13.51
CA ARG A 425 -31.06 8.56 12.56
C ARG A 425 -29.82 7.92 13.15
N LEU A 426 -29.48 8.28 14.40
CA LEU A 426 -28.27 7.78 15.05
C LEU A 426 -28.56 6.63 16.04
N LYS A 427 -29.83 6.30 16.27
CA LYS A 427 -30.22 5.21 17.19
C LYS A 427 -29.64 5.38 18.59
N LYS A 428 -29.49 6.63 19.04
CA LYS A 428 -28.97 6.98 20.37
C LYS A 428 -30.07 7.47 21.29
N ASP A 429 -29.88 7.24 22.58
CA ASP A 429 -30.65 7.91 23.60
C ASP A 429 -30.20 9.40 23.67
N PRO A 430 -31.10 10.36 23.38
CA PRO A 430 -30.77 11.78 23.41
C PRO A 430 -30.48 12.31 24.83
N ASP A 431 -30.67 11.51 25.88
CA ASP A 431 -30.25 11.82 27.25
C ASP A 431 -28.84 11.29 27.59
N GLU A 432 -28.28 10.39 26.78
CA GLU A 432 -26.94 9.81 26.99
C GLU A 432 -25.84 10.49 26.17
N ILE A 433 -26.20 11.33 25.19
CA ILE A 433 -25.25 12.09 24.36
C ILE A 433 -25.44 13.60 24.52
N SER A 434 -24.38 14.38 24.30
CA SER A 434 -24.46 15.84 24.31
C SER A 434 -25.13 16.35 23.03
N ILE A 435 -26.22 17.11 23.15
CA ILE A 435 -26.90 17.75 22.02
C ILE A 435 -26.75 19.26 22.17
N SER A 436 -26.16 19.90 21.16
CA SER A 436 -25.92 21.34 21.12
C SER A 436 -26.46 21.94 19.82
N PRO A 437 -26.81 23.23 19.79
CA PRO A 437 -27.30 23.87 18.56
C PRO A 437 -26.18 24.28 17.60
N ASP A 438 -24.91 24.25 18.03
CA ASP A 438 -23.78 24.79 17.29
C ASP A 438 -22.50 23.94 17.46
N VAL A 439 -21.53 24.17 16.59
CA VAL A 439 -20.24 23.45 16.58
C VAL A 439 -19.42 23.74 17.83
N ASP A 440 -19.52 24.94 18.41
CA ASP A 440 -18.86 25.30 19.66
C ASP A 440 -19.28 24.42 20.83
N GLY A 441 -20.58 24.10 20.93
CA GLY A 441 -21.11 23.16 21.91
C GLY A 441 -20.52 21.75 21.75
N LEU A 442 -20.41 21.26 20.50
CA LEU A 442 -19.80 19.98 20.18
C LEU A 442 -18.31 19.94 20.51
N ILE A 443 -17.56 21.03 20.24
CA ILE A 443 -16.14 21.16 20.63
C ILE A 443 -16.00 21.09 22.16
N LYS A 444 -16.85 21.83 22.90
CA LYS A 444 -16.84 21.84 24.38
C LYS A 444 -17.19 20.49 25.00
N ALA A 445 -17.97 19.66 24.31
CA ALA A 445 -18.26 18.29 24.72
C ALA A 445 -17.03 17.37 24.65
N GLY A 446 -15.96 17.79 23.97
CA GLY A 446 -14.66 17.12 23.96
C GLY A 446 -14.65 15.86 23.11
N VAL A 447 -15.03 15.96 21.84
CA VAL A 447 -14.92 14.84 20.88
C VAL A 447 -13.47 14.66 20.41
N ASP A 448 -13.13 13.45 19.98
CA ASP A 448 -11.81 13.10 19.44
C ASP A 448 -11.77 13.22 17.90
N VAL A 449 -12.91 13.01 17.23
CA VAL A 449 -13.10 13.19 15.78
C VAL A 449 -14.51 13.70 15.51
N ALA A 450 -14.74 14.34 14.36
CA ALA A 450 -16.05 14.84 13.98
C ALA A 450 -16.43 14.47 12.53
N PHE A 451 -17.71 14.15 12.33
CA PHE A 451 -18.35 14.00 11.03
C PHE A 451 -19.16 15.26 10.74
N VAL A 452 -18.91 15.90 9.60
CA VAL A 452 -19.70 17.03 9.10
C VAL A 452 -20.60 16.50 8.00
N THR A 453 -21.89 16.41 8.29
CA THR A 453 -22.97 15.92 7.41
C THR A 453 -24.14 16.92 7.33
N SER A 454 -23.84 18.20 7.58
CA SER A 454 -24.78 19.32 7.53
C SER A 454 -25.04 19.79 6.10
N PRO A 455 -25.93 20.76 5.85
CA PRO A 455 -26.10 21.34 4.51
C PRO A 455 -24.81 21.92 3.93
N ASP A 456 -24.63 21.81 2.61
CA ASP A 456 -23.35 22.04 1.92
C ASP A 456 -22.77 23.46 2.11
N ASP A 457 -23.63 24.46 2.30
CA ASP A 457 -23.26 25.85 2.55
C ASP A 457 -22.65 26.09 3.93
N THR A 458 -22.92 25.19 4.88
CA THR A 458 -22.40 25.26 6.26
C THR A 458 -21.07 24.52 6.43
N HIS A 459 -20.69 23.67 5.47
CA HIS A 459 -19.53 22.78 5.54
C HIS A 459 -18.23 23.49 5.93
N ALA A 460 -17.94 24.62 5.28
CA ALA A 460 -16.67 25.29 5.44
C ALA A 460 -16.50 25.90 6.84
N ASP A 461 -17.53 26.59 7.35
CA ASP A 461 -17.46 27.21 8.68
C ASP A 461 -17.37 26.14 9.78
N ALA A 462 -18.21 25.10 9.69
CA ALA A 462 -18.18 23.99 10.65
C ALA A 462 -16.84 23.25 10.64
N THR A 463 -16.32 22.93 9.45
CA THR A 463 -15.05 22.21 9.30
C THR A 463 -13.87 23.04 9.78
N CYS A 464 -13.79 24.32 9.40
CA CYS A 464 -12.70 25.18 9.84
C CYS A 464 -12.66 25.31 11.37
N ALA A 465 -13.81 25.51 12.03
CA ALA A 465 -13.88 25.60 13.49
C ALA A 465 -13.37 24.32 14.18
N LEU A 466 -13.71 23.14 13.65
CA LEU A 466 -13.25 21.84 14.16
C LEU A 466 -11.74 21.64 13.95
N LEU A 467 -11.24 21.97 12.75
CA LEU A 467 -9.81 21.85 12.43
C LEU A 467 -8.96 22.79 13.29
N GLU A 468 -9.42 24.02 13.52
CA GLU A 468 -8.79 25.01 14.42
C GLU A 468 -8.79 24.55 15.88
N ALA A 469 -9.82 23.81 16.30
CA ALA A 469 -9.86 23.16 17.61
C ALA A 469 -8.99 21.90 17.71
N GLY A 470 -8.30 21.49 16.62
CA GLY A 470 -7.45 20.31 16.59
C GLY A 470 -8.21 18.99 16.44
N ILE A 471 -9.48 19.04 16.04
CA ILE A 471 -10.35 17.86 15.89
C ILE A 471 -10.31 17.38 14.43
N PRO A 472 -9.82 16.16 14.14
CA PRO A 472 -9.90 15.56 12.83
C PRO A 472 -11.32 15.48 12.28
N VAL A 473 -11.49 15.81 11.00
CA VAL A 473 -12.80 15.92 10.37
C VAL A 473 -12.97 14.93 9.23
N TYR A 474 -14.05 14.16 9.26
CA TYR A 474 -14.67 13.58 8.07
C TYR A 474 -15.70 14.58 7.53
N LEU A 475 -15.43 15.17 6.38
CA LEU A 475 -16.31 16.11 5.72
C LEU A 475 -17.05 15.41 4.58
N GLU A 476 -18.38 15.36 4.65
CA GLU A 476 -19.17 14.92 3.50
C GLU A 476 -18.94 15.84 2.30
N LYS A 477 -19.16 15.27 1.11
CA LYS A 477 -19.03 16.02 -0.13
C LYS A 477 -20.31 16.84 -0.41
N PRO A 478 -20.21 17.97 -1.12
CA PRO A 478 -19.00 18.61 -1.64
C PRO A 478 -18.21 19.30 -0.53
N LEU A 479 -16.93 19.59 -0.80
CA LEU A 479 -16.06 20.27 0.16
C LEU A 479 -16.62 21.63 0.64
N ALA A 480 -17.22 22.40 -0.29
CA ALA A 480 -17.95 23.64 -0.01
C ALA A 480 -18.72 24.06 -1.29
N ILE A 481 -19.60 25.06 -1.18
CA ILE A 481 -20.37 25.57 -2.31
C ILE A 481 -19.70 26.70 -3.10
N THR A 482 -18.65 27.31 -2.54
CA THR A 482 -17.85 28.35 -3.21
C THR A 482 -16.38 27.97 -3.25
N LEU A 483 -15.66 28.52 -4.23
CA LEU A 483 -14.23 28.27 -4.40
C LEU A 483 -13.41 28.81 -3.23
N ASP A 484 -13.77 30.00 -2.73
CA ASP A 484 -13.08 30.63 -1.60
C ASP A 484 -13.26 29.79 -0.33
N SER A 485 -14.48 29.31 -0.06
CA SER A 485 -14.77 28.43 1.08
C SER A 485 -14.06 27.09 0.95
N ALA A 486 -14.04 26.48 -0.25
CA ALA A 486 -13.31 25.24 -0.52
C ALA A 486 -11.79 25.41 -0.27
N THR A 487 -11.22 26.53 -0.74
CA THR A 487 -9.81 26.86 -0.54
C THR A 487 -9.50 27.12 0.94
N ARG A 488 -10.40 27.80 1.65
CA ARG A 488 -10.28 28.05 3.09
C ARG A 488 -10.21 26.76 3.88
N VAL A 489 -11.04 25.76 3.59
CA VAL A 489 -11.00 24.45 4.29
C VAL A 489 -9.63 23.78 4.15
N LEU A 490 -9.07 23.71 2.93
CA LEU A 490 -7.74 23.14 2.70
C LEU A 490 -6.64 23.94 3.40
N THR A 491 -6.76 25.27 3.37
CA THR A 491 -5.80 26.18 4.00
C THR A 491 -5.81 26.01 5.52
N THR A 492 -6.98 25.94 6.16
CA THR A 492 -7.11 25.70 7.60
C THR A 492 -6.53 24.35 8.00
N ALA A 493 -6.81 23.27 7.26
CA ALA A 493 -6.22 21.96 7.50
C ALA A 493 -4.69 22.00 7.39
N TYR A 494 -4.16 22.66 6.36
CA TYR A 494 -2.73 22.88 6.20
C TYR A 494 -2.14 23.68 7.37
N GLU A 495 -2.70 24.83 7.73
CA GLU A 495 -2.17 25.71 8.78
C GLU A 495 -2.14 25.01 10.14
N THR A 496 -3.25 24.38 10.52
CA THR A 496 -3.42 23.69 11.81
C THR A 496 -2.67 22.36 11.87
N GLY A 497 -2.45 21.70 10.73
CA GLY A 497 -1.94 20.33 10.67
C GLY A 497 -2.97 19.28 11.10
N THR A 498 -4.24 19.68 11.29
CA THR A 498 -5.33 18.79 11.68
C THR A 498 -5.82 17.99 10.48
N LYS A 499 -6.07 16.70 10.68
CA LYS A 499 -6.43 15.75 9.61
C LYS A 499 -7.82 16.04 9.03
N LEU A 500 -7.88 16.24 7.73
CA LEU A 500 -9.10 16.39 6.93
C LEU A 500 -9.30 15.18 6.02
N TYR A 501 -10.48 14.58 6.06
CA TYR A 501 -10.89 13.50 5.16
C TYR A 501 -12.18 13.92 4.45
N VAL A 502 -12.28 13.66 3.14
CA VAL A 502 -13.47 14.04 2.35
C VAL A 502 -14.21 12.78 1.89
N GLY A 503 -15.53 12.76 2.04
CA GLY A 503 -16.45 11.65 1.75
C GLY A 503 -16.64 11.30 0.26
N HIS A 504 -15.56 11.21 -0.51
CA HIS A 504 -15.58 10.69 -1.89
C HIS A 504 -15.66 9.15 -1.90
N ASN A 505 -16.78 8.63 -1.37
CA ASN A 505 -17.04 7.20 -1.24
C ASN A 505 -17.00 6.43 -2.56
N MET A 506 -17.28 7.05 -3.71
CA MET A 506 -17.24 6.37 -5.00
C MET A 506 -15.87 5.76 -5.35
N ARG A 507 -14.75 6.26 -4.80
CA ARG A 507 -13.44 5.61 -4.96
C ARG A 507 -13.34 4.23 -4.30
N HIS A 508 -14.26 3.92 -3.39
CA HIS A 508 -14.35 2.65 -2.69
C HIS A 508 -15.39 1.69 -3.28
N MET A 509 -16.19 2.13 -4.27
CA MET A 509 -17.10 1.25 -4.98
C MET A 509 -16.32 0.27 -5.87
N ASN A 510 -16.71 -0.99 -5.88
CA ASN A 510 -16.01 -2.03 -6.64
C ASN A 510 -16.04 -1.77 -8.14
N VAL A 511 -17.15 -1.24 -8.69
CA VAL A 511 -17.19 -0.85 -10.10
C VAL A 511 -16.09 0.15 -10.46
N VAL A 512 -15.86 1.17 -9.62
CA VAL A 512 -14.84 2.19 -9.86
C VAL A 512 -13.45 1.59 -9.68
N ARG A 513 -13.24 0.80 -8.62
CA ARG A 513 -11.94 0.13 -8.37
C ARG A 513 -11.58 -0.85 -9.48
N SER A 514 -12.50 -1.71 -9.91
CA SER A 514 -12.26 -2.64 -11.02
C SER A 514 -11.98 -1.93 -12.34
N MET A 515 -12.69 -0.84 -12.65
CA MET A 515 -12.36 -0.02 -13.83
C MET A 515 -10.97 0.61 -13.69
N ARG A 516 -10.62 1.11 -12.50
CA ARG A 516 -9.30 1.68 -12.22
C ARG A 516 -8.18 0.64 -12.37
N ASP A 517 -8.41 -0.59 -11.95
CA ASP A 517 -7.45 -1.69 -12.09
C ASP A 517 -7.24 -2.09 -13.55
N LEU A 518 -8.31 -2.14 -14.36
CA LEU A 518 -8.20 -2.37 -15.80
C LEU A 518 -7.39 -1.27 -16.50
N ILE A 519 -7.55 -0.02 -16.08
CA ILE A 519 -6.75 1.11 -16.58
C ILE A 519 -5.28 0.93 -16.17
N ARG A 520 -5.00 0.69 -14.88
CA ARG A 520 -3.64 0.59 -14.33
C ARG A 520 -2.85 -0.62 -14.85
N THR A 521 -3.53 -1.72 -15.14
CA THR A 521 -2.94 -2.92 -15.77
C THR A 521 -2.71 -2.76 -17.27
N GLY A 522 -3.01 -1.58 -17.83
CA GLY A 522 -2.71 -1.24 -19.23
C GLY A 522 -3.68 -1.84 -20.25
N ARG A 523 -4.86 -2.34 -19.83
CA ARG A 523 -5.82 -3.01 -20.73
C ARG A 523 -6.33 -2.15 -21.88
N ILE A 524 -6.24 -0.82 -21.74
CA ILE A 524 -6.65 0.16 -22.74
C ILE A 524 -5.51 1.10 -23.18
N GLY A 525 -4.26 0.84 -22.76
CA GLY A 525 -3.13 1.74 -22.99
C GLY A 525 -3.27 3.08 -22.25
N GLU A 526 -2.80 4.17 -22.86
CA GLU A 526 -2.87 5.51 -22.27
C GLU A 526 -4.27 6.11 -22.42
N VAL A 527 -4.88 6.57 -21.33
CA VAL A 527 -6.21 7.21 -21.35
C VAL A 527 -6.17 8.50 -22.16
N LYS A 528 -7.16 8.71 -23.05
CA LYS A 528 -7.30 9.91 -23.89
C LYS A 528 -8.65 10.59 -23.76
N ALA A 529 -9.71 9.83 -23.52
CA ALA A 529 -11.05 10.38 -23.34
C ALA A 529 -11.86 9.65 -22.27
N ILE A 530 -12.72 10.39 -21.57
CA ILE A 530 -13.66 9.83 -20.59
C ILE A 530 -15.04 10.46 -20.78
N TRP A 531 -16.08 9.64 -20.93
CA TRP A 531 -17.47 10.10 -21.02
C TRP A 531 -18.28 9.55 -19.86
N CYS A 532 -19.18 10.36 -19.30
CA CYS A 532 -20.09 9.95 -18.25
C CYS A 532 -21.49 10.50 -18.50
N ARG A 533 -22.46 9.60 -18.72
CA ARG A 533 -23.88 9.96 -18.72
C ARG A 533 -24.48 9.50 -17.41
N HIS A 534 -25.16 10.41 -16.73
CA HIS A 534 -25.81 10.16 -15.47
C HIS A 534 -27.31 10.46 -15.55
N PHE A 535 -28.10 9.40 -15.58
CA PHE A 535 -29.54 9.41 -15.44
C PHE A 535 -29.86 9.46 -13.95
N VAL A 536 -30.25 10.64 -13.45
CA VAL A 536 -30.55 10.88 -12.03
C VAL A 536 -32.07 10.78 -11.86
N GLY A 537 -32.64 9.59 -12.07
CA GLY A 537 -34.10 9.46 -12.24
C GLY A 537 -34.94 9.85 -11.03
N ASN A 538 -34.39 9.73 -9.82
CA ASN A 538 -35.00 10.19 -8.57
C ASN A 538 -34.66 11.67 -8.26
N GLY A 539 -34.18 12.44 -9.24
CA GLY A 539 -33.63 13.77 -9.03
C GLY A 539 -34.63 14.73 -8.37
N GLY A 540 -35.91 14.69 -8.79
CA GLY A 540 -36.99 15.44 -8.16
C GLY A 540 -37.09 15.25 -6.65
N ASP A 541 -36.96 14.01 -6.17
CA ASP A 541 -37.02 13.69 -4.72
C ASP A 541 -35.71 13.99 -4.00
N TYR A 542 -34.57 13.83 -4.66
CA TYR A 542 -33.25 13.99 -4.04
C TYR A 542 -32.78 15.45 -3.96
N TYR A 543 -33.16 16.31 -4.91
CA TYR A 543 -32.54 17.62 -5.09
C TYR A 543 -33.51 18.79 -5.22
N PHE A 544 -34.81 18.54 -5.41
CA PHE A 544 -35.79 19.61 -5.71
C PHE A 544 -36.84 19.82 -4.62
N LYS A 545 -36.71 19.16 -3.46
CA LYS A 545 -37.67 19.26 -2.33
C LYS A 545 -37.13 20.00 -1.10
N ASP A 546 -35.82 20.13 -0.98
CA ASP A 546 -35.14 20.78 0.14
C ASP A 546 -34.15 21.86 -0.34
N TRP A 547 -33.21 22.25 0.52
CA TRP A 547 -32.23 23.32 0.27
C TRP A 547 -31.40 23.13 -1.01
N HIS A 548 -31.23 21.88 -1.49
CA HIS A 548 -30.53 21.57 -2.74
C HIS A 548 -31.13 22.29 -3.97
N ALA A 549 -32.43 22.63 -3.91
CA ALA A 549 -33.14 23.27 -5.01
C ALA A 549 -32.70 24.72 -5.27
N THR A 550 -31.88 25.28 -4.37
CA THR A 550 -31.51 26.69 -4.35
C THR A 550 -30.03 26.92 -4.58
N ARG A 551 -29.69 27.96 -5.32
CA ARG A 551 -28.29 28.41 -5.53
C ARG A 551 -27.62 28.84 -4.23
N GLU A 552 -28.40 29.44 -3.34
CA GLU A 552 -27.93 29.92 -2.04
C GLU A 552 -27.26 28.80 -1.23
N HIS A 553 -27.84 27.60 -1.25
CA HIS A 553 -27.36 26.49 -0.44
C HIS A 553 -26.60 25.41 -1.23
N GLY A 554 -26.63 25.43 -2.56
CA GLY A 554 -26.03 24.36 -3.38
C GLY A 554 -25.20 24.81 -4.60
N THR A 555 -25.16 26.11 -4.92
CA THR A 555 -24.60 26.70 -6.16
C THR A 555 -25.27 26.22 -7.46
N GLY A 556 -25.33 24.91 -7.72
CA GLY A 556 -25.93 24.26 -8.88
C GLY A 556 -25.60 22.76 -8.88
N LEU A 557 -26.34 21.97 -9.65
CA LEU A 557 -26.19 20.51 -9.61
C LEU A 557 -24.92 20.00 -10.32
N LEU A 558 -24.24 20.81 -11.14
CA LEU A 558 -22.90 20.49 -11.65
C LEU A 558 -21.82 20.58 -10.55
N LEU A 559 -22.10 21.27 -9.44
CA LEU A 559 -21.29 21.13 -8.24
C LEU A 559 -21.82 19.99 -7.39
N GLN A 560 -23.08 20.08 -6.97
CA GLN A 560 -23.60 19.26 -5.90
C GLN A 560 -23.62 17.76 -6.22
N LYS A 561 -24.13 17.43 -7.42
CA LYS A 561 -24.25 16.06 -7.90
C LYS A 561 -23.00 15.61 -8.62
N ALA A 562 -22.54 16.41 -9.58
CA ALA A 562 -21.49 15.99 -10.50
C ALA A 562 -20.10 15.92 -9.88
N ALA A 563 -19.82 16.59 -8.75
CA ALA A 563 -18.50 16.53 -8.11
C ALA A 563 -18.03 15.10 -7.83
N HIS A 564 -18.95 14.18 -7.53
CA HIS A 564 -18.65 12.75 -7.42
C HIS A 564 -18.09 12.16 -8.72
N ASP A 565 -18.80 12.37 -9.82
CA ASP A 565 -18.44 11.78 -11.11
C ASP A 565 -17.20 12.46 -11.69
N ILE A 566 -17.06 13.78 -11.48
CA ILE A 566 -15.85 14.55 -11.85
C ILE A 566 -14.63 13.99 -11.12
N ASP A 567 -14.72 13.71 -9.81
CA ASP A 567 -13.64 13.10 -9.04
C ASP A 567 -13.26 11.71 -9.56
N VAL A 568 -14.25 10.87 -9.88
CA VAL A 568 -13.99 9.55 -10.48
C VAL A 568 -13.27 9.68 -11.82
N MET A 569 -13.71 10.60 -12.69
CA MET A 569 -13.07 10.85 -13.97
C MET A 569 -11.64 11.39 -13.81
N HIS A 570 -11.40 12.27 -12.84
CA HIS A 570 -10.04 12.70 -12.46
C HIS A 570 -9.19 11.52 -12.02
N TRP A 571 -9.76 10.65 -11.19
CA TRP A 571 -9.04 9.50 -10.64
C TRP A 571 -8.70 8.46 -11.70
N PHE A 572 -9.60 8.19 -12.66
CA PHE A 572 -9.30 7.34 -13.81
C PHE A 572 -8.18 7.91 -14.68
N ALA A 573 -8.13 9.23 -14.85
CA ALA A 573 -7.13 9.89 -15.68
C ALA A 573 -5.79 10.18 -14.98
N ASP A 574 -5.68 9.95 -13.67
CA ASP A 574 -4.56 10.46 -12.85
C ASP A 574 -4.27 11.95 -13.08
N SER A 575 -5.34 12.73 -13.27
CA SER A 575 -5.23 14.13 -13.70
C SER A 575 -6.42 14.94 -13.22
N HIS A 576 -6.27 16.26 -13.20
CA HIS A 576 -7.32 17.18 -12.79
C HIS A 576 -7.72 18.11 -13.94
N THR A 577 -8.95 18.61 -13.90
CA THR A 577 -9.49 19.53 -14.90
C THR A 577 -8.80 20.89 -14.83
N THR A 578 -8.40 21.43 -15.98
CA THR A 578 -7.82 22.77 -16.17
C THR A 578 -8.80 23.73 -16.82
N ASP A 579 -9.66 23.23 -17.70
CA ASP A 579 -10.61 24.03 -18.46
C ASP A 579 -11.99 23.36 -18.49
N VAL A 580 -13.05 24.16 -18.41
CA VAL A 580 -14.43 23.69 -18.57
C VAL A 580 -15.24 24.57 -19.50
N VAL A 581 -16.21 23.96 -20.18
CA VAL A 581 -17.33 24.68 -20.82
C VAL A 581 -18.62 23.88 -20.58
N ALA A 582 -19.72 24.56 -20.26
CA ALA A 582 -20.95 23.88 -19.87
C ALA A 582 -22.20 24.53 -20.45
N MET A 583 -23.28 23.76 -20.47
CA MET A 583 -24.62 24.19 -20.90
C MET A 583 -25.70 23.38 -20.20
N GLY A 584 -26.91 23.94 -20.16
CA GLY A 584 -28.03 23.35 -19.45
C GLY A 584 -29.05 24.40 -19.05
N GLY A 585 -30.01 24.01 -18.21
CA GLY A 585 -31.02 24.92 -17.70
C GLY A 585 -32.01 24.23 -16.78
N GLN A 586 -32.93 25.04 -16.26
CA GLN A 586 -34.13 24.58 -15.58
C GLN A 586 -35.23 24.42 -16.63
N THR A 587 -35.43 23.18 -17.06
CA THR A 587 -36.22 22.83 -18.25
C THR A 587 -37.57 22.22 -17.90
N LEU A 588 -37.72 21.65 -16.69
CA LEU A 588 -38.87 20.84 -16.34
C LEU A 588 -39.46 21.15 -14.95
N TYR A 589 -38.67 21.08 -13.88
CA TYR A 589 -39.21 21.08 -12.51
C TYR A 589 -39.75 22.43 -12.04
N ASN A 590 -39.47 23.52 -12.76
CA ASN A 590 -40.16 24.80 -12.56
C ASN A 590 -41.64 24.76 -12.95
N GLN A 591 -42.06 23.84 -13.82
CA GLN A 591 -43.43 23.73 -14.31
C GLN A 591 -44.39 23.09 -13.28
N VAL A 592 -43.85 22.42 -12.25
CA VAL A 592 -44.65 21.81 -11.19
C VAL A 592 -45.12 22.91 -10.23
N SER A 593 -46.44 23.04 -10.03
CA SER A 593 -47.01 24.09 -9.17
C SER A 593 -47.23 23.65 -7.72
N ASP A 594 -47.18 22.35 -7.44
CA ASP A 594 -47.32 21.80 -6.09
C ASP A 594 -46.01 22.04 -5.32
N ARG A 595 -46.04 23.07 -4.47
CA ARG A 595 -44.89 23.57 -3.70
C ARG A 595 -45.12 23.45 -2.21
N ARG A 596 -44.11 23.07 -1.46
CA ARG A 596 -44.18 22.92 0.00
C ARG A 596 -42.83 23.18 0.65
N ASP A 597 -42.85 23.86 1.80
CA ASP A 597 -41.72 23.88 2.72
C ASP A 597 -41.61 22.53 3.44
N ASN A 598 -40.51 21.82 3.21
CA ASN A 598 -40.23 20.49 3.76
C ASN A 598 -39.11 20.52 4.82
N THR A 599 -38.83 21.67 5.45
CA THR A 599 -37.72 21.83 6.42
C THR A 599 -37.76 20.81 7.58
N ASP A 600 -38.96 20.40 7.99
CA ASP A 600 -39.15 19.43 9.07
C ASP A 600 -38.94 17.97 8.62
N ASP A 601 -39.18 17.68 7.34
CA ASP A 601 -39.05 16.36 6.76
C ASP A 601 -37.61 16.13 6.23
N LEU A 602 -37.24 14.87 5.97
CA LEU A 602 -35.99 14.52 5.29
C LEU A 602 -36.26 13.76 3.98
N MET A 603 -35.24 13.66 3.13
CA MET A 603 -35.34 12.96 1.83
C MET A 603 -35.98 11.58 1.91
N VAL A 604 -35.57 10.81 2.92
CA VAL A 604 -36.09 9.48 3.22
C VAL A 604 -37.58 9.42 3.56
N ASP A 605 -38.18 10.52 4.00
CA ASP A 605 -39.57 10.59 4.45
C ASP A 605 -40.52 10.89 3.27
N TRP A 606 -40.05 11.62 2.25
CA TRP A 606 -40.84 11.95 1.05
C TRP A 606 -40.48 11.16 -0.20
N PHE A 607 -39.41 10.37 -0.17
CA PHE A 607 -38.94 9.59 -1.30
C PHE A 607 -40.02 8.59 -1.77
N SER A 608 -40.31 8.57 -3.07
CA SER A 608 -41.21 7.59 -3.65
C SER A 608 -40.91 7.32 -5.13
N HIS A 609 -40.84 6.04 -5.48
CA HIS A 609 -40.76 5.59 -6.88
C HIS A 609 -42.06 5.86 -7.68
N ASP A 610 -43.16 6.20 -7.00
CA ASP A 610 -44.45 6.51 -7.66
C ASP A 610 -44.50 7.94 -8.23
N ASN A 611 -43.50 8.78 -7.94
CA ASN A 611 -43.40 10.17 -8.43
C ASN A 611 -42.94 10.24 -9.91
N TRP A 612 -43.62 9.49 -10.78
CA TRP A 612 -43.35 9.37 -12.21
C TRP A 612 -44.66 9.37 -13.02
N PRO A 613 -44.76 10.02 -14.21
CA PRO A 613 -43.73 10.82 -14.91
C PRO A 613 -43.35 12.10 -14.16
N PRO A 614 -42.21 12.76 -14.45
CA PRO A 614 -41.58 13.74 -13.55
C PRO A 614 -42.44 14.97 -13.22
N LEU A 615 -43.41 15.33 -14.07
CA LEU A 615 -44.36 16.42 -13.80
C LEU A 615 -45.46 16.06 -12.77
N THR A 616 -45.56 14.80 -12.34
CA THR A 616 -46.46 14.38 -11.25
C THR A 616 -45.85 14.59 -9.87
N GLN A 617 -44.60 15.03 -9.79
CA GLN A 617 -43.93 15.40 -8.55
C GLN A 617 -44.77 16.36 -7.72
N LYS A 618 -44.67 16.23 -6.40
CA LYS A 618 -45.42 17.03 -5.42
C LYS A 618 -44.51 17.50 -4.30
N GLY A 619 -44.92 18.59 -3.64
CA GLY A 619 -44.19 19.15 -2.52
C GLY A 619 -42.76 19.56 -2.90
N LEU A 620 -42.55 20.06 -4.12
CA LEU A 620 -41.24 20.60 -4.49
C LEU A 620 -40.96 21.88 -3.69
N ASN A 621 -39.68 22.23 -3.55
CA ASN A 621 -39.26 23.43 -2.84
C ASN A 621 -39.96 24.67 -3.43
N PRO A 622 -40.45 25.62 -2.59
CA PRO A 622 -41.09 26.85 -3.07
C PRO A 622 -40.20 27.68 -4.00
N VAL A 623 -38.88 27.58 -3.84
CA VAL A 623 -37.87 28.18 -4.70
C VAL A 623 -37.11 27.06 -5.39
N ILE A 624 -37.14 27.05 -6.72
CA ILE A 624 -36.17 26.29 -7.51
C ILE A 624 -35.49 27.27 -8.46
N ASP A 625 -34.19 27.43 -8.33
CA ASP A 625 -33.38 28.24 -9.24
C ASP A 625 -32.12 27.52 -9.75
N VAL A 626 -31.98 26.23 -9.45
CA VAL A 626 -30.94 25.34 -10.01
C VAL A 626 -31.42 24.60 -11.27
N GLU A 627 -30.46 24.11 -12.04
CA GLU A 627 -30.66 23.42 -13.32
C GLU A 627 -31.06 21.95 -13.12
N ASP A 628 -32.05 21.46 -13.87
CA ASP A 628 -32.50 20.06 -13.85
C ASP A 628 -31.94 19.22 -15.02
N LEU A 629 -31.33 19.90 -16.00
CA LEU A 629 -30.57 19.32 -17.10
C LEU A 629 -29.27 20.11 -17.27
N SER A 630 -28.13 19.43 -17.21
CA SER A 630 -26.84 20.09 -17.41
C SER A 630 -25.76 19.14 -17.92
N MET A 631 -24.78 19.70 -18.62
CA MET A 631 -23.62 18.98 -19.15
C MET A 631 -22.39 19.88 -19.19
N MET A 632 -21.22 19.26 -19.14
CA MET A 632 -19.94 19.95 -19.22
C MET A 632 -18.90 19.15 -20.00
N LEU A 633 -18.02 19.88 -20.69
CA LEU A 633 -16.79 19.36 -21.28
C LEU A 633 -15.61 19.82 -20.43
N MET A 634 -14.61 18.95 -20.30
CA MET A 634 -13.41 19.16 -19.50
C MET A 634 -12.17 18.93 -20.36
N ARG A 635 -11.15 19.76 -20.15
CA ARG A 635 -9.76 19.43 -20.48
C ARG A 635 -9.00 19.22 -19.18
N MET A 636 -8.19 18.18 -19.13
CA MET A 636 -7.35 17.87 -17.96
C MET A 636 -5.88 18.18 -18.24
N GLU A 637 -5.09 18.34 -17.18
CA GLU A 637 -3.65 18.65 -17.23
C GLU A 637 -2.85 17.62 -18.06
N SER A 638 -3.19 16.33 -17.97
CA SER A 638 -2.59 15.26 -18.76
C SER A 638 -2.88 15.33 -20.26
N GLY A 639 -3.77 16.22 -20.69
CA GLY A 639 -4.29 16.30 -22.07
C GLY A 639 -5.51 15.41 -22.34
N VAL A 640 -6.01 14.69 -21.32
CA VAL A 640 -7.28 13.95 -21.43
C VAL A 640 -8.45 14.92 -21.63
N PHE A 641 -9.34 14.57 -22.54
CA PHE A 641 -10.62 15.26 -22.74
C PHE A 641 -11.75 14.47 -22.10
N ALA A 642 -12.69 15.15 -21.47
CA ALA A 642 -13.79 14.47 -20.81
C ALA A 642 -15.14 15.17 -21.00
N SER A 643 -16.23 14.40 -20.94
CA SER A 643 -17.61 14.91 -20.94
C SER A 643 -18.43 14.30 -19.81
N TYR A 644 -19.24 15.13 -19.17
CA TYR A 644 -20.18 14.73 -18.14
C TYR A 644 -21.55 15.30 -18.48
N GLU A 645 -22.58 14.46 -18.47
CA GLU A 645 -23.97 14.86 -18.69
C GLU A 645 -24.88 14.31 -17.59
N GLN A 646 -25.78 15.15 -17.07
CA GLN A 646 -26.78 14.74 -16.07
C GLN A 646 -28.19 15.22 -16.42
N CYS A 647 -29.17 14.35 -16.18
CA CYS A 647 -30.58 14.64 -16.34
C CYS A 647 -31.35 14.15 -15.10
N HIS A 648 -32.06 15.06 -14.43
CA HIS A 648 -32.68 14.80 -13.11
C HIS A 648 -34.11 14.28 -13.16
N TYR A 649 -34.60 13.95 -14.34
CA TYR A 649 -35.99 13.56 -14.58
C TYR A 649 -36.11 12.36 -15.54
N THR A 650 -35.09 11.50 -15.57
CA THR A 650 -35.12 10.21 -16.29
C THR A 650 -35.95 9.17 -15.54
N PRO A 651 -36.49 8.14 -16.22
CA PRO A 651 -37.26 7.08 -15.54
C PRO A 651 -36.41 6.20 -14.62
N ASP A 652 -35.13 6.06 -14.93
CA ASP A 652 -34.18 5.19 -14.28
C ASP A 652 -33.05 5.99 -13.62
N TYR A 653 -32.45 5.38 -12.60
CA TYR A 653 -31.27 5.90 -11.91
C TYR A 653 -30.07 5.06 -12.30
N TRP A 654 -29.20 5.61 -13.16
CA TRP A 654 -28.06 4.90 -13.71
C TRP A 654 -26.99 5.88 -14.17
N ARG A 655 -25.72 5.57 -13.92
CA ARG A 655 -24.57 6.18 -14.61
C ARG A 655 -23.68 5.18 -15.33
N ASN A 656 -23.13 5.58 -16.47
CA ASN A 656 -22.11 4.80 -17.19
C ASN A 656 -20.89 5.66 -17.47
N TYR A 657 -19.71 5.14 -17.13
CA TYR A 657 -18.40 5.67 -17.49
C TYR A 657 -17.89 4.92 -18.71
N THR A 658 -17.50 5.65 -19.75
CA THR A 658 -16.77 5.12 -20.90
C THR A 658 -15.36 5.71 -20.89
N VAL A 659 -14.35 4.87 -20.66
CA VAL A 659 -12.94 5.29 -20.63
C VAL A 659 -12.26 4.77 -21.88
N ILE A 660 -11.67 5.66 -22.66
CA ILE A 660 -11.08 5.37 -23.97
C ILE A 660 -9.59 5.68 -23.90
N GLY A 661 -8.76 4.69 -24.20
CA GLY A 661 -7.32 4.83 -24.29
C GLY A 661 -6.77 4.49 -25.68
N THR A 662 -5.45 4.47 -25.80
CA THR A 662 -4.75 4.24 -27.08
C THR A 662 -4.89 2.82 -27.62
N GLU A 663 -5.21 1.86 -26.77
CA GLU A 663 -5.26 0.42 -27.12
C GLU A 663 -6.63 -0.22 -26.87
N GLY A 664 -7.61 0.53 -26.36
CA GLY A 664 -8.96 0.04 -26.16
C GLY A 664 -9.89 1.02 -25.45
N ARG A 665 -11.09 0.56 -25.14
CA ARG A 665 -12.04 1.26 -24.26
C ARG A 665 -12.70 0.30 -23.28
N ILE A 666 -13.03 0.79 -22.09
CA ILE A 666 -13.88 0.09 -21.13
C ILE A 666 -15.16 0.88 -20.85
N GLU A 667 -16.23 0.16 -20.50
CA GLU A 667 -17.50 0.76 -20.11
C GLU A 667 -18.22 -0.09 -19.06
N ASN A 668 -18.77 0.52 -18.02
CA ASN A 668 -19.59 -0.18 -17.03
C ASN A 668 -21.09 -0.16 -17.40
N PHE A 669 -21.74 -1.28 -17.10
CA PHE A 669 -23.18 -1.51 -17.23
C PHE A 669 -23.69 -1.99 -15.86
N GLY A 670 -24.32 -1.09 -15.12
CA GLY A 670 -24.56 -1.24 -13.68
C GLY A 670 -23.47 -0.60 -12.83
N ASP A 671 -23.81 -0.26 -11.60
CA ASP A 671 -22.99 0.46 -10.63
C ASP A 671 -22.76 -0.31 -9.32
N GLY A 672 -23.23 -1.57 -9.24
CA GLY A 672 -23.06 -2.47 -8.10
C GLY A 672 -23.07 -3.95 -8.50
N GLU A 673 -23.25 -4.83 -7.52
CA GLU A 673 -23.22 -6.29 -7.71
C GLU A 673 -24.17 -6.75 -8.84
N GLY A 674 -23.68 -7.63 -9.71
CA GLY A 674 -24.43 -8.14 -10.86
C GLY A 674 -24.32 -7.28 -12.13
N GLY A 675 -23.70 -6.11 -12.05
CA GLY A 675 -23.27 -5.34 -13.22
C GLY A 675 -22.02 -5.90 -13.90
N LEU A 676 -21.66 -5.32 -15.04
CA LEU A 676 -20.53 -5.75 -15.88
C LEU A 676 -19.69 -4.56 -16.30
N ILE A 677 -18.38 -4.75 -16.37
CA ILE A 677 -17.47 -3.88 -17.12
C ILE A 677 -17.11 -4.62 -18.41
N ARG A 678 -17.27 -3.96 -19.55
CA ARG A 678 -16.94 -4.52 -20.87
C ARG A 678 -15.71 -3.82 -21.44
N LEU A 679 -14.83 -4.59 -22.08
CA LEU A 679 -13.64 -4.10 -22.76
C LEU A 679 -13.78 -4.29 -24.27
N TRP A 680 -13.36 -3.29 -25.05
CA TRP A 680 -13.15 -3.40 -26.48
C TRP A 680 -11.70 -2.98 -26.80
N ASN A 681 -10.89 -3.90 -27.29
CA ASN A 681 -9.49 -3.68 -27.65
C ASN A 681 -9.14 -4.23 -29.05
N HIS A 682 -10.12 -4.76 -29.79
CA HIS A 682 -9.99 -5.10 -31.20
C HIS A 682 -10.87 -4.24 -32.10
N ARG A 683 -10.40 -3.95 -33.32
CA ARG A 683 -11.16 -3.17 -34.31
C ARG A 683 -12.18 -4.08 -34.99
N THR A 684 -13.46 -3.84 -34.69
CA THR A 684 -14.61 -4.59 -35.20
C THR A 684 -15.77 -3.63 -35.53
N GLU A 685 -16.84 -4.15 -36.13
CA GLU A 685 -18.16 -3.50 -36.01
C GLU A 685 -18.65 -3.56 -34.55
N TYR A 686 -19.72 -2.84 -34.20
CA TYR A 686 -20.19 -2.81 -32.81
C TYR A 686 -20.50 -4.21 -32.25
N SER A 687 -19.76 -4.60 -31.21
CA SER A 687 -20.05 -5.77 -30.37
C SER A 687 -20.73 -5.30 -29.08
N ALA A 688 -21.96 -5.76 -28.82
CA ALA A 688 -22.68 -5.41 -27.59
C ALA A 688 -21.99 -5.96 -26.33
N GLU A 689 -21.31 -7.09 -26.46
CA GLU A 689 -20.70 -7.79 -25.32
C GLU A 689 -19.25 -7.37 -25.06
N GLY A 690 -18.61 -6.60 -25.95
CA GLY A 690 -17.17 -6.37 -25.87
C GLY A 690 -16.34 -7.57 -26.38
N ASP A 691 -15.03 -7.42 -26.31
CA ASP A 691 -14.05 -8.50 -26.50
C ASP A 691 -13.88 -9.31 -25.21
N GLU A 692 -14.01 -8.66 -24.04
CA GLU A 692 -13.99 -9.28 -22.71
C GLU A 692 -15.00 -8.61 -21.77
N GLN A 693 -15.45 -9.37 -20.76
CA GLN A 693 -16.36 -8.90 -19.71
C GLN A 693 -15.82 -9.23 -18.32
N PHE A 694 -15.98 -8.28 -17.41
CA PHE A 694 -15.57 -8.40 -16.03
C PHE A 694 -16.81 -8.18 -15.15
N PRO A 695 -17.24 -9.19 -14.36
CA PRO A 695 -18.32 -8.99 -13.41
C PRO A 695 -17.91 -8.00 -12.32
N ILE A 696 -18.84 -7.14 -11.92
CA ILE A 696 -18.69 -6.31 -10.73
C ILE A 696 -19.02 -7.21 -9.54
N LEU A 697 -18.00 -7.51 -8.74
CA LEU A 697 -18.08 -8.40 -7.57
C LEU A 697 -18.04 -7.58 -6.29
N GLY A 698 -18.86 -7.96 -5.31
CA GLY A 698 -19.06 -7.21 -4.06
C GLY A 698 -20.04 -6.03 -4.24
N ASP A 699 -20.25 -5.25 -3.17
CA ASP A 699 -21.26 -4.18 -3.07
C ASP A 699 -22.71 -4.69 -3.09
N ALA A 700 -23.00 -5.75 -2.33
CA ALA A 700 -24.36 -6.30 -2.18
C ALA A 700 -25.35 -5.26 -1.62
N ASN A 701 -24.87 -4.32 -0.80
CA ASN A 701 -25.65 -3.18 -0.31
C ASN A 701 -25.38 -1.88 -1.12
N GLY A 702 -24.72 -1.98 -2.27
CA GLY A 702 -24.38 -0.86 -3.15
C GLY A 702 -23.54 0.21 -2.45
N HIS A 703 -24.03 1.46 -2.48
CA HIS A 703 -23.39 2.61 -1.84
C HIS A 703 -23.07 2.43 -0.35
N GLY A 704 -23.82 1.57 0.37
CA GLY A 704 -23.62 1.35 1.81
C GLY A 704 -22.29 0.69 2.15
N ASP A 705 -21.78 -0.19 1.29
CA ASP A 705 -20.52 -0.90 1.54
C ASP A 705 -19.31 0.05 1.36
N ALA A 706 -19.39 0.95 0.38
CA ALA A 706 -18.41 2.02 0.18
C ALA A 706 -18.39 3.02 1.35
N ASP A 707 -19.56 3.34 1.92
CA ASP A 707 -19.68 4.20 3.11
C ASP A 707 -18.95 3.59 4.31
N VAL A 708 -19.12 2.28 4.58
CA VAL A 708 -18.37 1.56 5.63
C VAL A 708 -16.86 1.68 5.39
N LEU A 709 -16.41 1.41 4.16
CA LEU A 709 -14.98 1.45 3.83
C LEU A 709 -14.38 2.84 4.02
N THR A 710 -15.09 3.92 3.65
CA THR A 710 -14.57 5.28 3.86
C THR A 710 -14.44 5.65 5.32
N VAL A 711 -15.42 5.26 6.15
CA VAL A 711 -15.37 5.56 7.59
C VAL A 711 -14.24 4.77 8.24
N THR A 712 -14.08 3.50 7.88
CA THR A 712 -12.97 2.67 8.35
C THR A 712 -11.61 3.22 7.91
N GLU A 713 -11.49 3.70 6.66
CA GLU A 713 -10.28 4.37 6.19
C GLU A 713 -10.00 5.66 6.96
N PHE A 714 -11.01 6.50 7.21
CA PHE A 714 -10.86 7.73 7.99
C PHE A 714 -10.37 7.45 9.41
N ILE A 715 -11.00 6.52 10.13
CA ILE A 715 -10.60 6.18 11.49
C ILE A 715 -9.17 5.61 11.52
N ARG A 716 -8.82 4.76 10.55
CA ARG A 716 -7.44 4.27 10.36
C ARG A 716 -6.47 5.41 10.10
N PHE A 717 -6.82 6.35 9.23
CA PHE A 717 -6.00 7.54 8.93
C PHE A 717 -5.79 8.40 10.18
N VAL A 718 -6.84 8.66 10.96
CA VAL A 718 -6.71 9.43 12.20
C VAL A 718 -5.82 8.72 13.22
N ARG A 719 -6.02 7.42 13.45
CA ARG A 719 -5.27 6.66 14.47
C ARG A 719 -3.81 6.41 14.14
N SER A 720 -3.52 6.10 12.87
CA SER A 720 -2.19 5.60 12.47
C SER A 720 -1.46 6.49 11.48
N GLY A 721 -2.14 7.46 10.85
CA GLY A 721 -1.58 8.21 9.73
C GLY A 721 -1.47 7.40 8.44
N ALA A 722 -2.20 6.28 8.33
CA ALA A 722 -2.28 5.49 7.10
C ALA A 722 -2.68 6.34 5.89
N ARG A 723 -2.19 5.98 4.70
CA ARG A 723 -2.63 6.64 3.46
C ARG A 723 -4.13 6.41 3.20
N THR A 724 -4.71 7.37 2.51
CA THR A 724 -6.11 7.39 2.09
C THR A 724 -6.22 7.29 0.57
N ASP A 725 -7.23 6.57 0.08
CA ASP A 725 -7.58 6.55 -1.34
C ASP A 725 -8.35 7.82 -1.75
N THR A 726 -9.10 8.41 -0.83
CA THR A 726 -9.67 9.75 -1.02
C THR A 726 -8.62 10.83 -0.87
N SER A 727 -8.86 11.98 -1.48
CA SER A 727 -7.93 13.10 -1.49
C SER A 727 -8.69 14.41 -1.34
N PRO A 728 -8.42 15.22 -0.29
CA PRO A 728 -8.95 16.57 -0.19
C PRO A 728 -8.57 17.44 -1.40
N LEU A 729 -7.40 17.19 -1.99
CA LEU A 729 -6.97 17.85 -3.22
C LEU A 729 -7.86 17.46 -4.42
N GLY A 730 -8.15 16.16 -4.58
CA GLY A 730 -9.09 15.69 -5.60
C GLY A 730 -10.49 16.29 -5.42
N ALA A 731 -10.96 16.36 -4.17
CA ALA A 731 -12.23 17.00 -3.84
C ALA A 731 -12.26 18.49 -4.19
N TRP A 732 -11.19 19.23 -3.91
CA TRP A 732 -11.10 20.63 -4.28
C TRP A 732 -11.17 20.82 -5.80
N TYR A 733 -10.43 20.03 -6.58
CA TYR A 733 -10.46 20.13 -8.05
C TYR A 733 -11.82 19.74 -8.65
N ALA A 734 -12.50 18.74 -8.09
CA ALA A 734 -13.84 18.37 -8.52
C ALA A 734 -14.86 19.49 -8.24
N VAL A 735 -14.80 20.08 -7.05
CA VAL A 735 -15.63 21.24 -6.66
C VAL A 735 -15.34 22.46 -7.54
N ALA A 736 -14.07 22.79 -7.75
CA ALA A 736 -13.67 23.91 -8.59
C ALA A 736 -14.17 23.73 -10.04
N ALA A 737 -14.06 22.52 -10.58
CA ALA A 737 -14.60 22.19 -11.90
C ALA A 737 -16.13 22.35 -11.96
N GLY A 738 -16.86 21.84 -10.96
CA GLY A 738 -18.31 21.98 -10.88
C GLY A 738 -18.80 23.43 -10.76
N ILE A 739 -18.12 24.25 -9.94
CA ILE A 739 -18.41 25.68 -9.79
C ILE A 739 -18.16 26.43 -11.09
N GLN A 740 -16.99 26.26 -11.70
CA GLN A 740 -16.63 26.94 -12.95
C GLN A 740 -17.51 26.48 -14.12
N ALA A 741 -17.93 25.22 -14.13
CA ALA A 741 -18.89 24.72 -15.12
C ALA A 741 -20.27 25.36 -14.91
N THR A 742 -20.73 25.47 -13.67
CA THR A 742 -22.00 26.18 -13.36
C THR A 742 -21.93 27.65 -13.81
N ASP A 743 -20.81 28.33 -13.57
CA ASP A 743 -20.60 29.70 -14.05
C ASP A 743 -20.59 29.79 -15.59
N SER A 744 -19.89 28.87 -16.26
CA SER A 744 -19.87 28.76 -17.72
C SER A 744 -21.28 28.63 -18.30
N LEU A 745 -22.07 27.70 -17.75
CA LEU A 745 -23.45 27.43 -18.14
C LEU A 745 -24.31 28.70 -18.07
N ARG A 746 -24.22 29.44 -16.97
CA ARG A 746 -25.04 30.63 -16.71
C ARG A 746 -24.61 31.86 -17.50
N HIS A 747 -23.40 31.87 -18.04
CA HIS A 747 -22.83 32.99 -18.80
C HIS A 747 -22.65 32.66 -20.29
N GLY A 748 -23.60 31.93 -20.88
CA GLY A 748 -23.65 31.70 -22.32
C GLY A 748 -22.61 30.68 -22.83
N SER A 749 -22.29 29.67 -22.02
CA SER A 749 -21.37 28.59 -22.36
C SER A 749 -19.98 29.09 -22.75
N THR A 750 -19.50 30.14 -22.08
CA THR A 750 -18.14 30.63 -22.26
C THR A 750 -17.15 29.78 -21.48
N PRO A 751 -15.99 29.39 -22.06
CA PRO A 751 -14.99 28.61 -21.34
C PRO A 751 -14.51 29.27 -20.04
N ARG A 752 -14.18 28.44 -19.04
CA ARG A 752 -13.62 28.83 -17.75
C ARG A 752 -12.37 28.05 -17.43
N GLN A 753 -11.41 28.72 -16.80
CA GLN A 753 -10.20 28.09 -16.28
C GLN A 753 -10.42 27.68 -14.83
N ILE A 754 -9.87 26.53 -14.46
CA ILE A 754 -9.79 26.11 -13.07
C ILE A 754 -8.57 26.79 -12.44
N PRO A 755 -8.72 27.50 -11.31
CA PRO A 755 -7.60 28.15 -10.65
C PRO A 755 -6.64 27.12 -10.05
N SER A 756 -5.41 27.56 -9.79
CA SER A 756 -4.39 26.75 -9.11
C SER A 756 -4.38 27.02 -7.61
N LEU A 757 -4.13 25.98 -6.81
CA LEU A 757 -3.82 26.11 -5.39
C LEU A 757 -2.35 26.49 -5.15
N PRO A 758 -2.01 27.11 -4.01
CA PRO A 758 -0.62 27.30 -3.58
C PRO A 758 0.15 25.96 -3.55
N GLY A 759 1.38 25.94 -4.07
CA GLY A 759 2.18 24.71 -4.23
C GLY A 759 2.50 23.97 -2.92
N GLU A 760 2.61 24.71 -1.81
CA GLU A 760 2.80 24.14 -0.47
C GLU A 760 1.57 23.37 0.04
N ILE A 761 0.36 23.88 -0.23
CA ILE A 761 -0.89 23.20 0.09
C ILE A 761 -1.02 21.93 -0.76
N VAL A 762 -0.72 22.02 -2.06
CA VAL A 762 -0.73 20.86 -2.96
C VAL A 762 0.23 19.78 -2.45
N THR A 763 1.47 20.17 -2.11
CA THR A 763 2.50 19.24 -1.61
C THR A 763 2.10 18.60 -0.29
N TYR A 764 1.51 19.38 0.64
CA TYR A 764 1.01 18.87 1.91
C TYR A 764 -0.02 17.75 1.73
N PHE A 765 -1.03 17.94 0.87
CA PHE A 765 -2.04 16.92 0.63
C PHE A 765 -1.52 15.72 -0.17
N LEU A 766 -0.57 15.92 -1.09
CA LEU A 766 0.13 14.82 -1.78
C LEU A 766 1.02 14.01 -0.82
N ASN A 767 1.53 14.64 0.24
CA ASN A 767 2.34 14.03 1.29
C ASN A 767 1.49 13.50 2.46
N ASN A 768 0.25 13.10 2.20
CA ASN A 768 -0.66 12.53 3.20
C ASN A 768 -0.87 13.44 4.43
N GLN A 769 -0.97 14.76 4.19
CA GLN A 769 -1.20 15.77 5.22
C GLN A 769 -0.08 15.89 6.26
N VAL A 770 1.17 15.76 5.78
CA VAL A 770 2.40 15.97 6.53
C VAL A 770 3.19 17.12 5.88
N LYS A 771 3.56 18.13 6.68
CA LYS A 771 4.31 19.32 6.23
C LYS A 771 5.74 19.00 5.84
#